data_AF-A0AAJ2ZA62-F1
#
_entry.id   AF-A0AAJ2ZA62-F1
#
_cell.length_a   1.000
_cell.length_b   1.000
_cell.length_c   1.000
_cell.angle_alpha   90.00
_cell.angle_beta   90.00
_cell.angle_gamma   90.00
#
_symmetry.space_group_name_H-M   'P 1'
#
loop_
_entity.id
_entity.type
_entity.pdbx_description
1 polymer ?
#
loop_
_entity_poly.entity_id
_entity_poly.type
_entity_poly.pdbx_seq_one_letter_code
_entity_poly.pdbx_strand_id
1 'polypeptide(L)'
;MTTHPDPALRETPGVVPQAGPADDWASGVDTVPRAAGTSEELQPYAELGLRDDEYDRIRHILGRRPTQSELAMYSIMWSEHCSYKSSKVHLRQFGEKAPPSDRLLAGIGENAGVVQVSDELAVTFKVESHNHPSFVEPYQGAATGVGGIVRDILAMGARPVAVMDPLRFGAADHPDTARVLPGVVAGVGGYGNCLGLPNIGGEVVFDPCYQGNPLVNALCLGVLPVDRLQKKDATGPGNIVVLMGAKTGRDGIGGVSVLASATFDEGSEQRRPSVQVGDPFMEKLLIEACLELYDAELVVGIQDLGGAGLTCALTETAASAGTGMRVWLERVPLREPSMEPHEILASESQERMLLVVSPDKLDAVLKTAEKWGVWATAIGEVTAPSPDGQPGRLVITWRDQLVVDVPPGSLVDDGPVYARPMREPADLILLQADRAETLPRPSDPEALRETLLRMIASPNLADKTWVTEQYDRYVLGNTVLAQPEDSGVIRIDERTGLGVALSVDGNGRYARLDPYHGTKLALAEAYRNVAVTGAKPIAVTNCLNFGSPEDPAVMWQFAEAVRGLADGCLELGIPVTGGNVSFYNQTGAAAIHPTPVVGVLGVLDNVAERVPMGFVPRPAGDHDQLFLLGETHVELSGSEWAWVTHEHLGGIPPQVDLARERQLAELLAEAARVGHLSSAHDLSDGGLAQSLVESSLRRGVGARVVLPEQFAGGSMPFVFLFSESAGRVLVSVPRGHEKAFTALCAERGVPWEFIGVTDPAGGALEVHGQFRIGLDELREAHTGTLPRLFGGAEAARVEVEATRTGTTTVLPATAEQPIDVDPAEVASEPIAQAGAAPAATGAEATGSADVADAPVTDDAPADEASADEALVDEAPADADAATEADAPEAAEPDDSATATGDPDQRPATDQR
;
A
#
# COMPACT_ATOMS: atom_id res chain seq x y z
N MET A 1 -54.50 42.32 23.43
CA MET A 1 -55.67 43.14 23.03
C MET A 1 -56.47 42.33 22.01
N THR A 2 -57.76 42.20 22.30
CA THR A 2 -58.85 41.55 21.55
C THR A 2 -58.84 41.88 20.04
N THR A 3 -59.23 40.98 19.14
CA THR A 3 -60.64 40.77 18.75
C THR A 3 -60.79 39.67 17.69
N HIS A 4 -61.83 38.84 17.82
CA HIS A 4 -62.44 38.08 16.70
C HIS A 4 -63.33 39.01 15.85
N PRO A 5 -63.69 38.59 14.62
CA PRO A 5 -65.07 38.17 14.40
C PRO A 5 -65.26 36.97 13.46
N ASP A 6 -66.44 36.36 13.59
CA ASP A 6 -67.07 35.22 12.88
C ASP A 6 -68.03 35.76 11.77
N PRO A 7 -68.97 35.00 11.13
CA PRO A 7 -68.93 33.82 10.24
C PRO A 7 -69.64 34.02 8.84
N ALA A 8 -69.59 32.94 8.03
CA ALA A 8 -70.63 32.40 7.11
C ALA A 8 -70.69 32.80 5.61
N LEU A 9 -70.59 31.80 4.71
CA LEU A 9 -71.67 31.35 3.78
C LEU A 9 -71.26 30.18 2.82
N ARG A 10 -71.94 29.04 3.00
CA ARG A 10 -72.54 28.04 2.07
C ARG A 10 -71.95 27.62 0.69
N GLU A 11 -71.79 26.29 0.59
CA GLU A 11 -72.23 25.31 -0.45
C GLU A 11 -71.76 25.40 -1.93
N THR A 12 -71.03 24.38 -2.41
CA THR A 12 -71.47 23.38 -3.45
C THR A 12 -70.39 22.30 -3.73
N PRO A 13 -70.76 21.13 -4.31
CA PRO A 13 -70.01 19.88 -4.17
C PRO A 13 -69.09 19.53 -5.35
N GLY A 14 -68.04 18.76 -5.01
CA GLY A 14 -67.47 17.74 -5.89
C GLY A 14 -66.24 18.17 -6.70
N VAL A 15 -65.06 17.66 -6.31
CA VAL A 15 -64.06 17.06 -7.20
C VAL A 15 -63.26 16.07 -6.34
N VAL A 16 -63.21 14.81 -6.75
CA VAL A 16 -62.24 13.83 -6.25
C VAL A 16 -60.88 14.21 -6.83
N PRO A 17 -59.84 14.52 -6.04
CA PRO A 17 -58.49 14.58 -6.58
C PRO A 17 -57.91 13.17 -6.57
N GLN A 18 -57.56 12.74 -7.77
CA GLN A 18 -56.81 11.54 -8.08
C GLN A 18 -55.54 11.42 -7.24
N ALA A 19 -55.11 10.18 -7.02
CA ALA A 19 -53.80 9.83 -6.48
C ALA A 19 -52.69 10.62 -7.21
N GLY A 20 -52.03 11.50 -6.46
CA GLY A 20 -50.82 12.20 -6.88
C GLY A 20 -49.56 11.37 -6.64
N PRO A 21 -48.42 11.77 -7.24
CA PRO A 21 -47.15 11.06 -7.16
C PRO A 21 -46.52 11.17 -5.76
N ALA A 22 -45.57 10.28 -5.50
CA ALA A 22 -44.81 10.11 -4.27
C ALA A 22 -44.18 11.42 -3.72
N ASP A 23 -44.87 12.10 -2.81
CA ASP A 23 -44.38 13.35 -2.18
C ASP A 23 -44.51 13.38 -0.64
N ASP A 24 -44.77 12.25 0.03
CA ASP A 24 -44.98 12.24 1.50
C ASP A 24 -43.71 12.01 2.35
N TRP A 25 -42.52 12.10 1.72
CA TRP A 25 -41.22 12.14 2.41
C TRP A 25 -40.97 13.45 3.16
N ALA A 26 -41.84 14.45 3.00
CA ALA A 26 -41.52 15.85 3.27
C ALA A 26 -42.05 16.44 4.60
N SER A 27 -42.63 15.67 5.52
CA SER A 27 -43.07 16.26 6.82
C SER A 27 -42.61 15.48 8.07
N GLY A 28 -41.49 15.93 8.63
CA GLY A 28 -40.99 15.55 9.96
C GLY A 28 -39.95 14.43 9.98
N VAL A 29 -39.16 14.39 11.05
CA VAL A 29 -38.13 13.36 11.31
C VAL A 29 -38.78 11.97 11.34
N ASP A 30 -38.24 11.01 10.60
CA ASP A 30 -38.73 9.63 10.62
C ASP A 30 -38.26 8.92 11.89
N THR A 31 -39.21 8.56 12.75
CA THR A 31 -38.93 8.04 14.10
C THR A 31 -39.32 6.57 14.22
N VAL A 32 -38.71 5.87 15.17
CA VAL A 32 -39.02 4.46 15.46
C VAL A 32 -40.51 4.24 15.77
N PRO A 33 -41.20 5.09 16.58
CA PRO A 33 -42.65 4.99 16.77
C PRO A 33 -43.48 5.20 15.49
N ARG A 34 -43.08 6.12 14.61
CA ARG A 34 -43.76 6.33 13.31
C ARG A 34 -43.60 5.10 12.42
N ALA A 35 -42.39 4.57 12.33
CA ALA A 35 -42.06 3.41 11.51
C ALA A 35 -42.88 2.16 11.90
N ALA A 36 -43.17 1.99 13.20
CA ALA A 36 -44.04 0.91 13.69
C ALA A 36 -45.51 1.04 13.19
N GLY A 37 -45.97 2.26 12.90
CA GLY A 37 -47.34 2.54 12.44
C GLY A 37 -47.50 2.68 10.92
N THR A 38 -46.42 2.57 10.14
CA THR A 38 -46.38 2.90 8.70
C THR A 38 -45.66 1.83 7.87
N SER A 39 -45.98 0.55 8.10
CA SER A 39 -45.28 -0.60 7.47
C SER A 39 -45.32 -0.64 5.93
N GLU A 40 -46.32 0.00 5.32
CA GLU A 40 -46.55 0.02 3.86
C GLU A 40 -45.98 1.26 3.16
N GLU A 41 -45.34 2.17 3.91
CA GLU A 41 -44.70 3.36 3.34
C GLU A 41 -43.49 2.92 2.48
N LEU A 42 -43.50 3.32 1.20
CA LEU A 42 -42.45 2.96 0.25
C LEU A 42 -41.13 3.63 0.63
N GLN A 43 -40.02 2.88 0.56
CA GLN A 43 -38.65 3.33 0.88
C GLN A 43 -37.68 3.20 -0.31
N PRO A 44 -36.76 4.16 -0.54
CA PRO A 44 -35.83 4.15 -1.67
C PRO A 44 -34.62 3.24 -1.39
N TYR A 45 -34.83 2.03 -0.88
CA TYR A 45 -33.73 1.13 -0.49
C TYR A 45 -32.87 0.72 -1.69
N ALA A 46 -33.47 0.56 -2.88
CA ALA A 46 -32.75 0.23 -4.11
C ALA A 46 -31.81 1.36 -4.56
N GLU A 47 -32.22 2.62 -4.39
CA GLU A 47 -31.38 3.79 -4.70
C GLU A 47 -30.20 3.92 -3.73
N LEU A 48 -30.32 3.32 -2.54
CA LEU A 48 -29.27 3.20 -1.53
C LEU A 48 -28.41 1.93 -1.70
N GLY A 49 -28.56 1.19 -2.80
CA GLY A 49 -27.74 0.03 -3.12
C GLY A 49 -28.13 -1.29 -2.42
N LEU A 50 -29.28 -1.32 -1.75
CA LEU A 50 -29.81 -2.56 -1.15
C LEU A 50 -30.66 -3.35 -2.15
N ARG A 51 -30.60 -4.68 -2.06
CA ARG A 51 -31.50 -5.58 -2.80
C ARG A 51 -32.83 -5.80 -2.08
N ASP A 52 -33.83 -6.30 -2.80
CA ASP A 52 -35.15 -6.62 -2.25
C ASP A 52 -35.06 -7.60 -1.07
N ASP A 53 -34.24 -8.64 -1.20
CA ASP A 53 -34.03 -9.65 -0.14
C ASP A 53 -33.26 -9.10 1.06
N GLU A 54 -32.29 -8.21 0.82
CA GLU A 54 -31.58 -7.49 1.88
C GLU A 54 -32.55 -6.59 2.67
N TYR A 55 -33.41 -5.83 1.97
CA TYR A 55 -34.43 -4.98 2.60
C TYR A 55 -35.48 -5.78 3.38
N ASP A 56 -35.99 -6.87 2.84
CA ASP A 56 -36.93 -7.76 3.54
C ASP A 56 -36.31 -8.35 4.80
N ARG A 57 -35.02 -8.71 4.75
CA ARG A 57 -34.28 -9.20 5.92
C ARG A 57 -34.14 -8.11 6.99
N ILE A 58 -33.85 -6.87 6.60
CA ILE A 58 -33.82 -5.73 7.54
C ILE A 58 -35.18 -5.56 8.21
N ARG A 59 -36.28 -5.61 7.45
CA ARG A 59 -37.64 -5.54 8.02
C ARG A 59 -37.92 -6.66 9.00
N HIS A 60 -37.45 -7.87 8.70
CA HIS A 60 -37.61 -9.03 9.58
C HIS A 60 -36.82 -8.85 10.90
N ILE A 61 -35.56 -8.41 10.81
CA ILE A 61 -34.69 -8.15 11.98
C ILE A 61 -35.33 -7.10 12.90
N LEU A 62 -35.87 -6.03 12.33
CA LEU A 62 -36.46 -4.93 13.10
C LEU A 62 -37.90 -5.20 13.54
N GLY A 63 -38.61 -6.14 12.91
CA GLY A 63 -40.04 -6.40 13.11
C GLY A 63 -40.95 -5.27 12.61
N ARG A 64 -40.42 -4.33 11.82
CA ARG A 64 -41.09 -3.16 11.24
C ARG A 64 -40.29 -2.65 10.04
N ARG A 65 -40.79 -1.64 9.33
CA ARG A 65 -39.93 -0.92 8.38
C ARG A 65 -38.80 -0.19 9.14
N PRO A 66 -37.59 -0.09 8.57
CA PRO A 66 -36.54 0.77 9.14
C PRO A 66 -36.97 2.24 9.11
N THR A 67 -36.44 3.06 10.01
CA THR A 67 -36.47 4.52 9.84
C THR A 67 -35.53 4.95 8.70
N GLN A 68 -35.60 6.20 8.25
CA GLN A 68 -34.63 6.74 7.29
C GLN A 68 -33.18 6.58 7.78
N SER A 69 -32.92 6.87 9.07
CA SER A 69 -31.58 6.70 9.67
C SER A 69 -31.15 5.25 9.71
N GLU A 70 -32.03 4.33 10.13
CA GLU A 70 -31.71 2.91 10.17
C GLU A 70 -31.47 2.34 8.78
N LEU A 71 -32.29 2.73 7.78
CA LEU A 71 -32.12 2.29 6.40
C LEU A 71 -30.78 2.76 5.83
N ALA A 72 -30.39 4.01 6.09
CA ALA A 72 -29.07 4.53 5.71
C ALA A 72 -27.95 3.73 6.40
N MET A 73 -28.07 3.46 7.69
CA MET A 73 -27.07 2.66 8.43
C MET A 73 -26.92 1.25 7.85
N TYR A 74 -28.03 0.56 7.56
CA TYR A 74 -27.97 -0.78 6.95
C TYR A 74 -27.42 -0.76 5.52
N SER A 75 -27.84 0.19 4.69
CA SER A 75 -27.32 0.37 3.32
C SER A 75 -25.80 0.48 3.32
N ILE A 76 -25.27 1.27 4.25
CA ILE A 76 -23.83 1.52 4.36
C ILE A 76 -23.10 0.29 4.91
N MET A 77 -23.56 -0.26 6.06
CA MET A 77 -22.87 -1.37 6.71
C MET A 77 -22.97 -2.69 5.92
N TRP A 78 -24.02 -2.87 5.11
CA TRP A 78 -24.19 -4.04 4.22
C TRP A 78 -23.70 -3.80 2.79
N SER A 79 -23.03 -2.67 2.53
CA SER A 79 -22.32 -2.41 1.27
C SER A 79 -21.17 -3.41 1.06
N GLU A 80 -20.68 -3.56 -0.17
CA GLU A 80 -19.55 -4.44 -0.43
C GLU A 80 -18.28 -3.97 0.30
N HIS A 81 -18.06 -2.66 0.35
CA HIS A 81 -16.89 -2.04 0.96
C HIS A 81 -16.81 -2.25 2.48
N CYS A 82 -17.94 -2.16 3.22
CA CYS A 82 -17.92 -2.41 4.67
C CYS A 82 -18.06 -3.90 5.04
N SER A 83 -18.97 -4.62 4.37
CA SER A 83 -19.32 -5.98 4.80
C SER A 83 -18.44 -7.07 4.19
N TYR A 84 -17.72 -6.76 3.11
CA TYR A 84 -16.95 -7.72 2.33
C TYR A 84 -17.81 -8.90 1.86
N LYS A 85 -19.11 -8.65 1.57
CA LYS A 85 -20.13 -9.70 1.38
C LYS A 85 -19.79 -10.72 0.29
N SER A 86 -19.01 -10.37 -0.71
CA SER A 86 -18.59 -11.27 -1.80
C SER A 86 -17.19 -11.87 -1.58
N SER A 87 -16.31 -11.21 -0.80
CA SER A 87 -14.92 -11.66 -0.55
C SER A 87 -14.76 -12.48 0.73
N LYS A 88 -15.58 -12.24 1.76
CA LYS A 88 -15.45 -12.81 3.12
C LYS A 88 -15.32 -14.34 3.13
N VAL A 89 -15.98 -15.05 2.23
CA VAL A 89 -15.89 -16.51 2.13
C VAL A 89 -14.50 -17.00 1.68
N HIS A 90 -13.81 -16.23 0.85
CA HIS A 90 -12.47 -16.56 0.35
C HIS A 90 -11.38 -16.11 1.32
N LEU A 91 -11.53 -14.93 1.94
CA LEU A 91 -10.55 -14.35 2.86
C LEU A 91 -10.33 -15.21 4.12
N ARG A 92 -11.28 -16.07 4.48
CA ARG A 92 -11.13 -17.06 5.58
C ARG A 92 -9.88 -17.92 5.42
N GLN A 93 -9.41 -18.15 4.19
CA GLN A 93 -8.19 -18.89 3.92
C GLN A 93 -6.96 -18.29 4.61
N PHE A 94 -6.89 -16.96 4.80
CA PHE A 94 -5.78 -16.34 5.51
C PHE A 94 -5.72 -16.71 7.00
N GLY A 95 -6.88 -16.98 7.62
CA GLY A 95 -6.95 -17.52 8.98
C GLY A 95 -6.77 -19.04 9.03
N GLU A 96 -7.40 -19.77 8.11
CA GLU A 96 -7.34 -21.24 8.04
C GLU A 96 -5.93 -21.76 7.70
N LYS A 97 -5.19 -21.01 6.89
CA LYS A 97 -3.81 -21.33 6.46
C LYS A 97 -2.78 -20.39 7.09
N ALA A 98 -3.11 -19.74 8.21
CA ALA A 98 -2.16 -18.87 8.90
C ALA A 98 -0.94 -19.69 9.37
N PRO A 99 0.28 -19.35 8.95
CA PRO A 99 1.47 -19.99 9.49
C PRO A 99 1.60 -19.65 10.98
N PRO A 100 2.14 -20.57 11.81
CA PRO A 100 2.42 -20.28 13.21
C PRO A 100 3.35 -19.06 13.33
N SER A 101 2.99 -18.09 14.16
CA SER A 101 3.82 -16.90 14.40
C SER A 101 3.73 -16.47 15.87
N ASP A 102 4.89 -16.44 16.52
CA ASP A 102 5.02 -15.92 17.89
C ASP A 102 5.07 -14.38 17.93
N ARG A 103 5.08 -13.72 16.77
CA ARG A 103 5.20 -12.26 16.65
C ARG A 103 3.85 -11.57 16.49
N LEU A 104 2.78 -12.28 16.12
CA LEU A 104 1.49 -11.64 15.85
C LEU A 104 0.76 -11.32 17.16
N LEU A 105 0.65 -10.03 17.50
CA LEU A 105 -0.05 -9.56 18.70
C LEU A 105 -1.55 -9.30 18.42
N ALA A 106 -1.86 -8.82 17.22
CA ALA A 106 -3.21 -8.61 16.71
C ALA A 106 -3.24 -8.92 15.22
N GLY A 107 -4.26 -9.65 14.77
CA GLY A 107 -4.40 -10.08 13.37
C GLY A 107 -5.74 -9.66 12.76
N ILE A 108 -6.21 -10.46 11.81
CA ILE A 108 -7.46 -10.22 11.07
C ILE A 108 -8.64 -10.02 12.04
N GLY A 109 -9.33 -8.89 11.91
CA GLY A 109 -10.50 -8.51 12.72
C GLY A 109 -10.30 -7.24 13.54
N GLU A 110 -9.05 -6.85 13.80
CA GLU A 110 -8.68 -5.53 14.33
C GLU A 110 -8.49 -4.51 13.19
N ASN A 111 -8.39 -3.21 13.50
CA ASN A 111 -8.30 -2.16 12.48
C ASN A 111 -7.04 -2.28 11.62
N ALA A 112 -5.93 -2.70 12.23
CA ALA A 112 -4.68 -3.05 11.54
C ALA A 112 -3.93 -4.17 12.29
N GLY A 113 -3.16 -4.96 11.55
CA GLY A 113 -2.38 -6.06 12.12
C GLY A 113 -1.13 -5.58 12.85
N VAL A 114 -0.84 -6.15 14.03
CA VAL A 114 0.27 -5.74 14.90
C VAL A 114 1.27 -6.88 15.07
N VAL A 115 2.53 -6.59 14.76
CA VAL A 115 3.64 -7.53 14.74
C VAL A 115 4.71 -7.08 15.72
N GLN A 116 5.07 -7.94 16.66
CA GLN A 116 6.16 -7.73 17.59
C GLN A 116 7.52 -7.82 16.87
N VAL A 117 8.31 -6.77 17.00
CA VAL A 117 9.64 -6.67 16.37
C VAL A 117 10.77 -6.83 17.39
N SER A 118 10.53 -6.51 18.66
CA SER A 118 11.41 -6.77 19.80
C SER A 118 10.62 -7.02 21.09
N ASP A 119 11.29 -7.30 22.21
CA ASP A 119 10.65 -7.47 23.52
C ASP A 119 9.87 -6.22 23.98
N GLU A 120 10.31 -5.02 23.57
CA GLU A 120 9.74 -3.73 24.00
C GLU A 120 8.86 -3.08 22.92
N LEU A 121 9.09 -3.39 21.63
CA LEU A 121 8.44 -2.71 20.50
C LEU A 121 7.66 -3.65 19.59
N ALA A 122 6.54 -3.12 19.10
CA ALA A 122 5.74 -3.68 18.03
C ALA A 122 5.58 -2.66 16.90
N VAL A 123 5.12 -3.17 15.75
CA VAL A 123 4.85 -2.40 14.55
C VAL A 123 3.48 -2.79 14.02
N THR A 124 2.75 -1.82 13.49
CA THR A 124 1.52 -2.02 12.74
C THR A 124 1.70 -1.47 11.34
N PHE A 125 1.12 -2.15 10.36
CA PHE A 125 1.14 -1.70 8.97
C PHE A 125 -0.08 -2.23 8.25
N LYS A 126 -0.65 -1.39 7.39
CA LYS A 126 -1.86 -1.71 6.61
C LYS A 126 -1.82 -0.93 5.31
N VAL A 127 -2.33 -1.54 4.25
CA VAL A 127 -2.57 -0.89 2.96
C VAL A 127 -4.08 -0.81 2.70
N GLU A 128 -4.53 0.34 2.22
CA GLU A 128 -5.90 0.60 1.79
C GLU A 128 -5.95 1.14 0.36
N SER A 129 -7.16 1.28 -0.18
CA SER A 129 -7.41 1.83 -1.52
C SER A 129 -8.38 3.00 -1.47
N HIS A 130 -8.18 3.99 -2.33
CA HIS A 130 -9.08 5.12 -2.50
C HIS A 130 -9.37 5.41 -3.99
N ASN A 131 -9.54 4.33 -4.76
CA ASN A 131 -9.58 4.30 -6.23
C ASN A 131 -10.64 5.22 -6.85
N HIS A 132 -11.94 4.97 -6.60
CA HIS A 132 -13.03 5.72 -7.24
C HIS A 132 -12.98 7.21 -6.92
N PRO A 133 -12.79 7.65 -5.66
CA PRO A 133 -12.69 9.08 -5.37
C PRO A 133 -11.48 9.72 -6.04
N SER A 134 -10.33 9.03 -6.11
CA SER A 134 -9.15 9.54 -6.81
C SER A 134 -9.28 9.62 -8.33
N PHE A 135 -10.23 8.91 -8.94
CA PHE A 135 -10.56 9.13 -10.35
C PHE A 135 -11.36 10.42 -10.57
N VAL A 136 -12.33 10.67 -9.67
CA VAL A 136 -13.28 11.79 -9.75
C VAL A 136 -12.64 13.11 -9.34
N GLU A 137 -11.97 13.13 -8.17
CA GLU A 137 -11.23 14.26 -7.63
C GLU A 137 -9.85 13.75 -7.17
N PRO A 138 -8.83 13.81 -8.05
CA PRO A 138 -7.56 13.13 -7.81
C PRO A 138 -6.77 13.61 -6.59
N TYR A 139 -6.80 14.91 -6.30
CA TYR A 139 -6.05 15.46 -5.17
C TYR A 139 -6.67 15.02 -3.85
N GLN A 140 -7.96 15.28 -3.69
CA GLN A 140 -8.68 14.99 -2.47
C GLN A 140 -8.81 13.50 -2.24
N GLY A 141 -9.13 12.71 -3.26
CA GLY A 141 -9.23 11.26 -3.13
C GLY A 141 -7.92 10.63 -2.65
N ALA A 142 -6.77 11.09 -3.17
CA ALA A 142 -5.47 10.59 -2.73
C ALA A 142 -5.11 11.08 -1.31
N ALA A 143 -5.37 12.36 -1.02
CA ALA A 143 -5.10 12.96 0.28
C ALA A 143 -5.90 12.28 1.41
N THR A 144 -7.20 12.06 1.21
CA THR A 144 -8.05 11.37 2.19
C THR A 144 -7.73 9.89 2.28
N GLY A 145 -7.23 9.26 1.21
CA GLY A 145 -6.65 7.92 1.25
C GLY A 145 -5.47 7.81 2.22
N VAL A 146 -4.54 8.77 2.18
CA VAL A 146 -3.42 8.84 3.15
C VAL A 146 -3.93 9.13 4.56
N GLY A 147 -4.87 10.06 4.72
CA GLY A 147 -5.44 10.39 6.03
C GLY A 147 -6.17 9.22 6.70
N GLY A 148 -6.96 8.47 5.93
CA GLY A 148 -7.68 7.28 6.40
C GLY A 148 -6.72 6.23 6.97
N ILE A 149 -5.72 5.82 6.19
CA ILE A 149 -4.78 4.78 6.63
C ILE A 149 -3.93 5.20 7.84
N VAL A 150 -3.64 6.50 7.98
CA VAL A 150 -2.95 7.05 9.16
C VAL A 150 -3.82 6.90 10.41
N ARG A 151 -5.14 7.09 10.31
CA ARG A 151 -6.07 6.92 11.44
C ARG A 151 -6.23 5.48 11.86
N ASP A 152 -6.26 4.52 10.93
CA ASP A 152 -6.27 3.09 11.26
C ASP A 152 -5.09 2.71 12.15
N ILE A 153 -3.89 3.17 11.77
CA ILE A 153 -2.65 2.94 12.51
C ILE A 153 -2.71 3.60 13.89
N LEU A 154 -3.23 4.83 13.96
CA LEU A 154 -3.37 5.56 15.22
C LEU A 154 -4.36 4.88 16.18
N ALA A 155 -5.45 4.30 15.67
CA ALA A 155 -6.46 3.60 16.46
C ALA A 155 -5.89 2.37 17.19
N MET A 156 -4.85 1.74 16.63
CA MET A 156 -4.14 0.63 17.28
C MET A 156 -3.23 1.05 18.44
N GLY A 157 -3.10 2.36 18.70
CA GLY A 157 -2.19 2.90 19.71
C GLY A 157 -0.80 3.24 19.18
N ALA A 158 -0.59 3.14 17.87
CA ALA A 158 0.71 3.36 17.24
C ALA A 158 0.91 4.78 16.77
N ARG A 159 2.15 5.26 16.83
CA ARG A 159 2.55 6.50 16.17
C ARG A 159 2.84 6.19 14.70
N PRO A 160 2.14 6.81 13.74
CA PRO A 160 2.51 6.76 12.33
C PRO A 160 3.94 7.30 12.14
N VAL A 161 4.77 6.58 11.40
CA VAL A 161 6.19 6.92 11.19
C VAL A 161 6.62 6.94 9.72
N ALA A 162 5.86 6.31 8.82
CA ALA A 162 6.12 6.33 7.38
C ALA A 162 4.87 5.94 6.57
N VAL A 163 4.88 6.28 5.28
CA VAL A 163 3.84 5.90 4.31
C VAL A 163 4.46 5.33 3.02
N MET A 164 3.66 4.63 2.23
CA MET A 164 3.97 4.20 0.87
C MET A 164 2.74 4.29 -0.04
N ASP A 165 2.94 4.44 -1.35
CA ASP A 165 1.85 4.59 -2.33
C ASP A 165 2.01 3.69 -3.56
N PRO A 166 1.33 2.53 -3.59
CA PRO A 166 1.16 1.75 -4.80
C PRO A 166 0.11 2.42 -5.74
N LEU A 167 0.57 2.99 -6.86
CA LEU A 167 -0.25 3.76 -7.80
C LEU A 167 -0.29 3.14 -9.20
N ARG A 168 -1.49 2.92 -9.78
CA ARG A 168 -1.68 2.40 -11.15
C ARG A 168 -2.55 3.35 -11.96
N PHE A 169 -2.10 3.66 -13.16
CA PHE A 169 -2.78 4.58 -14.07
C PHE A 169 -2.93 3.98 -15.46
N GLY A 170 -3.75 4.64 -16.29
CA GLY A 170 -3.88 4.35 -17.71
C GLY A 170 -2.56 4.47 -18.49
N ALA A 171 -2.64 4.46 -19.82
CA ALA A 171 -1.46 4.70 -20.65
C ALA A 171 -0.83 6.06 -20.30
N ALA A 172 0.50 6.12 -20.17
CA ALA A 172 1.20 7.28 -19.63
C ALA A 172 1.05 8.54 -20.50
N ASP A 173 0.92 8.36 -21.81
CA ASP A 173 0.73 9.43 -22.80
C ASP A 173 -0.75 9.79 -23.04
N HIS A 174 -1.68 9.10 -22.38
CA HIS A 174 -3.10 9.38 -22.52
C HIS A 174 -3.48 10.71 -21.83
N PRO A 175 -4.32 11.57 -22.46
CA PRO A 175 -4.70 12.87 -21.91
C PRO A 175 -5.34 12.79 -20.52
N ASP A 176 -6.09 11.73 -20.26
CA ASP A 176 -6.75 11.55 -18.96
C ASP A 176 -5.76 11.16 -17.85
N THR A 177 -4.69 10.42 -18.18
CA THR A 177 -3.60 10.14 -17.23
C THR A 177 -2.89 11.43 -16.83
N ALA A 178 -2.67 12.35 -17.78
CA ALA A 178 -2.11 13.68 -17.50
C ALA A 178 -3.03 14.57 -16.62
N ARG A 179 -4.32 14.25 -16.52
CA ARG A 179 -5.25 14.88 -15.56
C ARG A 179 -5.16 14.23 -14.17
N VAL A 180 -5.20 12.90 -14.11
CA VAL A 180 -5.34 12.16 -12.84
C VAL A 180 -4.02 12.12 -12.06
N LEU A 181 -2.94 11.68 -12.70
CA LEU A 181 -1.68 11.37 -12.02
C LEU A 181 -1.10 12.58 -11.26
N PRO A 182 -0.99 13.80 -11.85
CA PRO A 182 -0.45 14.94 -11.11
C PRO A 182 -1.28 15.33 -9.89
N GLY A 183 -2.61 15.19 -9.98
CA GLY A 183 -3.50 15.46 -8.85
C GLY A 183 -3.33 14.44 -7.73
N VAL A 184 -3.24 13.14 -8.05
CA VAL A 184 -2.97 12.08 -7.06
C VAL A 184 -1.64 12.32 -6.36
N VAL A 185 -0.56 12.55 -7.12
CA VAL A 185 0.78 12.79 -6.57
C VAL A 185 0.78 14.02 -5.66
N ALA A 186 0.17 15.12 -6.08
CA ALA A 186 0.04 16.32 -5.26
C ALA A 186 -0.80 16.07 -3.98
N GLY A 187 -1.82 15.22 -4.04
CA GLY A 187 -2.66 14.84 -2.90
C GLY A 187 -1.90 14.00 -1.87
N VAL A 188 -1.20 12.94 -2.32
CA VAL A 188 -0.33 12.11 -1.46
C VAL A 188 0.71 12.97 -0.75
N GLY A 189 1.47 13.77 -1.51
CA GLY A 189 2.49 14.65 -0.96
C GLY A 189 1.89 15.73 -0.06
N GLY A 190 0.77 16.34 -0.47
CA GLY A 190 0.08 17.38 0.29
C GLY A 190 -0.31 16.92 1.70
N TYR A 191 -0.83 15.71 1.83
CA TYR A 191 -1.24 15.18 3.14
C TYR A 191 -0.05 14.65 3.95
N GLY A 192 0.77 13.76 3.36
CA GLY A 192 1.91 13.13 4.04
C GLY A 192 2.95 14.14 4.54
N ASN A 193 3.31 15.13 3.70
CA ASN A 193 4.29 16.15 4.06
C ASN A 193 3.78 17.04 5.19
N CYS A 194 2.48 17.40 5.21
CA CYS A 194 1.89 18.22 6.27
C CYS A 194 1.84 17.50 7.62
N LEU A 195 1.63 16.18 7.61
CA LEU A 195 1.72 15.35 8.82
C LEU A 195 3.15 15.19 9.34
N GLY A 196 4.14 15.40 8.47
CA GLY A 196 5.54 15.08 8.74
C GLY A 196 5.77 13.57 8.73
N LEU A 197 5.21 12.86 7.76
CA LEU A 197 5.47 11.45 7.50
C LEU A 197 6.31 11.30 6.23
N PRO A 198 7.47 10.63 6.28
CA PRO A 198 8.24 10.35 5.09
C PRO A 198 7.52 9.29 4.25
N ASN A 199 7.43 9.52 2.95
CA ASN A 199 7.09 8.46 2.01
C ASN A 199 8.36 7.67 1.70
N ILE A 200 8.40 6.40 2.08
CA ILE A 200 9.62 5.57 2.01
C ILE A 200 9.61 4.61 0.82
N GLY A 201 8.53 4.54 0.03
CA GLY A 201 8.43 3.65 -1.12
C GLY A 201 7.02 3.55 -1.69
N GLY A 202 6.80 2.61 -2.60
CA GLY A 202 5.58 2.57 -3.40
C GLY A 202 5.87 2.03 -4.80
N GLU A 203 4.93 2.19 -5.71
CA GLU A 203 5.05 1.75 -7.09
C GLU A 203 4.26 2.68 -8.01
N VAL A 204 4.72 2.87 -9.25
CA VAL A 204 3.97 3.62 -10.26
C VAL A 204 3.96 2.80 -11.55
N VAL A 205 2.79 2.28 -11.90
CA VAL A 205 2.59 1.43 -13.07
C VAL A 205 1.57 2.04 -14.03
N PHE A 206 1.87 1.97 -15.32
CA PHE A 206 1.03 2.44 -16.42
C PHE A 206 0.56 1.25 -17.27
N ASP A 207 -0.75 1.11 -17.42
CA ASP A 207 -1.36 0.15 -18.32
C ASP A 207 -2.73 0.64 -18.80
N PRO A 208 -3.07 0.54 -20.10
CA PRO A 208 -4.36 0.97 -20.63
C PRO A 208 -5.58 0.39 -19.88
N CYS A 209 -5.47 -0.78 -19.25
CA CYS A 209 -6.59 -1.38 -18.52
C CYS A 209 -7.07 -0.54 -17.31
N TYR A 210 -6.24 0.36 -16.78
CA TYR A 210 -6.58 1.24 -15.65
C TYR A 210 -7.14 2.61 -16.07
N GLN A 211 -7.36 2.86 -17.38
CA GLN A 211 -7.69 4.21 -17.87
C GLN A 211 -8.96 4.81 -17.23
N GLY A 212 -9.99 4.00 -17.00
CA GLY A 212 -11.24 4.44 -16.34
C GLY A 212 -11.30 4.13 -14.84
N ASN A 213 -10.33 3.40 -14.31
CA ASN A 213 -10.28 2.95 -12.92
C ASN A 213 -8.81 2.91 -12.45
N PRO A 214 -8.19 4.09 -12.20
CA PRO A 214 -6.87 4.15 -11.60
C PRO A 214 -6.91 3.54 -10.19
N LEU A 215 -5.80 2.94 -9.78
CA LEU A 215 -5.67 2.41 -8.42
C LEU A 215 -4.79 3.35 -7.62
N VAL A 216 -5.31 3.83 -6.50
CA VAL A 216 -4.61 4.72 -5.57
C VAL A 216 -4.66 4.05 -4.23
N ASN A 217 -3.59 3.32 -3.94
CA ASN A 217 -3.45 2.64 -2.67
C ASN A 217 -2.51 3.43 -1.77
N ALA A 218 -2.78 3.40 -0.47
CA ALA A 218 -1.94 4.05 0.53
C ALA A 218 -1.65 3.04 1.64
N LEU A 219 -0.38 2.92 2.00
CA LEU A 219 0.08 2.15 3.14
C LEU A 219 0.59 3.10 4.21
N CYS A 220 0.32 2.79 5.48
CA CYS A 220 0.98 3.44 6.61
C CYS A 220 1.65 2.43 7.53
N LEU A 221 2.78 2.84 8.09
CA LEU A 221 3.58 2.12 9.07
C LEU A 221 3.57 2.88 10.38
N GLY A 222 3.26 2.20 11.49
CA GLY A 222 3.26 2.76 12.83
C GLY A 222 4.06 1.93 13.83
N VAL A 223 4.61 2.60 14.84
CA VAL A 223 5.42 1.99 15.91
C VAL A 223 4.74 2.23 17.26
N LEU A 224 4.74 1.21 18.11
CA LEU A 224 4.22 1.29 19.47
C LEU A 224 5.03 0.42 20.45
N PRO A 225 5.09 0.81 21.73
CA PRO A 225 5.42 -0.12 22.80
C PRO A 225 4.44 -1.29 22.85
N VAL A 226 4.93 -2.50 23.15
CA VAL A 226 4.09 -3.72 23.19
C VAL A 226 2.92 -3.59 24.18
N ASP A 227 3.13 -2.91 25.31
CA ASP A 227 2.12 -2.70 26.36
C ASP A 227 1.10 -1.59 26.04
N ARG A 228 1.31 -0.82 24.95
CA ARG A 228 0.40 0.26 24.53
C ARG A 228 -0.74 -0.22 23.63
N LEU A 229 -0.72 -1.46 23.16
CA LEU A 229 -1.70 -1.97 22.21
C LEU A 229 -3.14 -1.67 22.68
N GLN A 230 -3.85 -0.87 21.88
CA GLN A 230 -5.22 -0.47 22.18
C GLN A 230 -6.22 -1.45 21.58
N LYS A 231 -7.37 -1.59 22.23
CA LYS A 231 -8.52 -2.33 21.74
C LYS A 231 -9.63 -1.38 21.31
N LYS A 232 -10.46 -1.81 20.37
CA LYS A 232 -11.64 -1.04 19.94
C LYS A 232 -12.89 -1.27 20.80
N ASP A 233 -12.90 -2.24 21.72
CA ASP A 233 -14.13 -2.68 22.39
C ASP A 233 -14.79 -1.60 23.30
N ALA A 234 -16.10 -1.36 23.13
CA ALA A 234 -16.90 -0.54 24.06
C ALA A 234 -17.32 -1.34 25.29
N THR A 235 -16.38 -1.62 26.16
CA THR A 235 -16.65 -2.28 27.44
C THR A 235 -17.03 -1.27 28.53
N GLY A 236 -17.65 -1.76 29.60
CA GLY A 236 -18.00 -0.98 30.80
C GLY A 236 -19.26 -0.13 30.63
N PRO A 237 -20.46 -0.70 30.91
CA PRO A 237 -21.70 0.08 30.95
C PRO A 237 -21.58 1.32 31.84
N GLY A 238 -22.04 2.46 31.35
CA GLY A 238 -21.87 3.77 31.99
C GLY A 238 -20.63 4.54 31.54
N ASN A 239 -19.71 3.94 30.78
CA ASN A 239 -18.64 4.67 30.11
C ASN A 239 -19.23 5.66 29.09
N ILE A 240 -18.54 6.79 28.93
CA ILE A 240 -18.96 7.91 28.10
C ILE A 240 -18.40 7.72 26.69
N VAL A 241 -19.26 7.92 25.69
CA VAL A 241 -18.87 7.94 24.28
C VAL A 241 -18.55 9.37 23.89
N VAL A 242 -17.31 9.62 23.48
CA VAL A 242 -16.79 10.95 23.12
C VAL A 242 -16.40 10.95 21.65
N LEU A 243 -16.89 11.95 20.90
CA LEU A 243 -16.41 12.24 19.56
C LEU A 243 -15.29 13.28 19.66
N MET A 244 -14.13 12.97 19.08
CA MET A 244 -12.96 13.85 19.06
C MET A 244 -12.53 14.13 17.62
N GLY A 245 -12.07 15.34 17.32
CA GLY A 245 -11.56 15.73 15.99
C GLY A 245 -12.35 16.84 15.32
N ALA A 246 -12.47 16.79 13.99
CA ALA A 246 -13.16 17.79 13.20
C ALA A 246 -14.70 17.78 13.39
N LYS A 247 -15.35 18.87 12.98
CA LYS A 247 -16.82 18.98 12.96
C LYS A 247 -17.42 18.17 11.80
N THR A 248 -18.58 17.57 12.03
CA THR A 248 -19.30 16.75 11.05
C THR A 248 -20.01 17.62 10.01
N GLY A 249 -19.78 17.37 8.72
CA GLY A 249 -20.38 18.05 7.57
C GLY A 249 -21.00 17.08 6.57
N ARG A 250 -21.56 17.57 5.46
CA ARG A 250 -22.15 16.74 4.39
C ARG A 250 -21.08 16.14 3.45
N ASP A 251 -20.02 15.58 4.02
CA ASP A 251 -18.88 15.03 3.28
C ASP A 251 -19.10 13.54 3.01
N GLY A 252 -18.89 13.11 1.76
CA GLY A 252 -18.86 11.69 1.38
C GLY A 252 -20.15 10.89 1.58
N ILE A 253 -21.30 11.53 1.81
CA ILE A 253 -22.56 10.80 2.05
C ILE A 253 -22.91 9.93 0.83
N GLY A 254 -22.91 8.61 1.02
CA GLY A 254 -23.14 7.62 -0.03
C GLY A 254 -21.88 7.19 -0.80
N GLY A 255 -20.68 7.62 -0.38
CA GLY A 255 -19.41 7.23 -0.97
C GLY A 255 -19.21 5.71 -0.94
N VAL A 256 -19.36 5.11 0.23
CA VAL A 256 -19.18 3.68 0.45
C VAL A 256 -20.28 2.81 -0.21
N SER A 257 -21.55 3.18 -0.08
CA SER A 257 -22.68 2.35 -0.55
C SER A 257 -23.01 2.53 -2.04
N VAL A 258 -22.74 3.70 -2.63
CA VAL A 258 -23.15 4.03 -4.01
C VAL A 258 -21.96 4.27 -4.94
N LEU A 259 -20.85 4.85 -4.48
CA LEU A 259 -19.68 5.12 -5.35
C LEU A 259 -18.69 3.95 -5.36
N ALA A 260 -18.33 3.40 -4.20
CA ALA A 260 -17.33 2.33 -4.07
C ALA A 260 -17.90 0.91 -4.27
N SER A 261 -19.23 0.77 -4.29
CA SER A 261 -19.93 -0.52 -4.43
C SER A 261 -20.68 -0.67 -5.76
N ALA A 262 -20.40 0.19 -6.74
CA ALA A 262 -21.04 0.18 -8.05
C ALA A 262 -20.03 0.49 -9.17
N THR A 263 -20.41 0.16 -10.41
CA THR A 263 -19.60 0.35 -11.61
C THR A 263 -19.78 1.74 -12.19
N PHE A 264 -18.77 2.27 -12.88
CA PHE A 264 -18.93 3.52 -13.62
C PHE A 264 -19.71 3.30 -14.93
N ASP A 265 -20.77 4.09 -15.13
CA ASP A 265 -21.49 4.22 -16.40
C ASP A 265 -20.96 5.42 -17.22
N GLU A 266 -21.18 5.39 -18.54
CA GLU A 266 -20.90 6.51 -19.47
C GLU A 266 -21.80 7.72 -19.13
N GLY A 267 -21.37 8.56 -18.18
CA GLY A 267 -22.13 9.75 -17.72
C GLY A 267 -22.01 10.05 -16.22
N SER A 268 -21.25 9.26 -15.47
CA SER A 268 -21.05 9.38 -14.02
C SER A 268 -20.33 10.66 -13.54
N GLU A 269 -19.83 11.50 -14.46
CA GLU A 269 -19.14 12.78 -14.20
C GLU A 269 -19.95 13.79 -13.38
N GLN A 270 -21.27 13.58 -13.22
CA GLN A 270 -22.19 14.51 -12.54
C GLN A 270 -22.23 14.35 -10.99
N ARG A 271 -21.50 13.41 -10.38
CA ARG A 271 -21.54 13.15 -8.92
C ARG A 271 -20.51 13.95 -8.08
N ARG A 272 -19.97 15.04 -8.62
CA ARG A 272 -18.96 15.93 -8.00
C ARG A 272 -19.30 16.62 -6.64
N PRO A 273 -20.56 16.79 -6.16
CA PRO A 273 -20.80 17.63 -4.97
C PRO A 273 -20.48 17.03 -3.58
N SER A 274 -19.98 15.80 -3.49
CA SER A 274 -19.81 15.04 -2.22
C SER A 274 -18.35 14.72 -1.85
N VAL A 275 -17.38 15.33 -2.53
CA VAL A 275 -15.95 15.01 -2.38
C VAL A 275 -15.49 15.35 -0.95
N GLN A 276 -14.96 14.34 -0.26
CA GLN A 276 -14.32 14.51 1.05
C GLN A 276 -13.10 15.43 0.91
N VAL A 277 -12.90 16.36 1.85
CA VAL A 277 -11.71 17.20 1.89
C VAL A 277 -10.98 16.92 3.18
N GLY A 278 -9.70 16.55 3.07
CA GLY A 278 -8.86 16.27 4.23
C GLY A 278 -8.21 17.54 4.79
N ASP A 279 -8.07 17.60 6.12
CA ASP A 279 -7.30 18.62 6.85
C ASP A 279 -6.11 17.97 7.58
N PRO A 280 -4.94 17.84 6.92
CA PRO A 280 -3.80 17.19 7.54
C PRO A 280 -3.26 17.94 8.77
N PHE A 281 -3.55 19.23 8.93
CA PHE A 281 -3.13 19.98 10.11
C PHE A 281 -3.96 19.59 11.33
N MET A 282 -5.28 19.41 11.15
CA MET A 282 -6.15 18.88 12.20
C MET A 282 -5.76 17.44 12.55
N GLU A 283 -5.50 16.60 11.55
CA GLU A 283 -5.04 15.21 11.75
C GLU A 283 -3.73 15.16 12.56
N LYS A 284 -2.78 16.06 12.31
CA LYS A 284 -1.55 16.15 13.11
C LYS A 284 -1.83 16.45 14.59
N LEU A 285 -2.73 17.38 14.88
CA LEU A 285 -3.13 17.70 16.26
C LEU A 285 -3.85 16.52 16.91
N LEU A 286 -4.70 15.83 16.14
CA LEU A 286 -5.42 14.64 16.56
C LEU A 286 -4.45 13.50 16.93
N ILE A 287 -3.42 13.25 16.12
CA ILE A 287 -2.36 12.26 16.40
C ILE A 287 -1.71 12.55 17.75
N GLU A 288 -1.23 13.77 17.98
CA GLU A 288 -0.54 14.09 19.24
C GLU A 288 -1.48 14.04 20.45
N ALA A 289 -2.75 14.45 20.29
CA ALA A 289 -3.77 14.30 21.33
C ALA A 289 -4.01 12.82 21.67
N CYS A 290 -4.24 11.96 20.68
CA CYS A 290 -4.45 10.52 20.88
C CYS A 290 -3.26 9.86 21.60
N LEU A 291 -2.03 10.15 21.16
CA LEU A 291 -0.84 9.55 21.76
C LEU A 291 -0.66 9.98 23.23
N GLU A 292 -0.96 11.23 23.58
CA GLU A 292 -0.97 11.69 24.98
C GLU A 292 -2.09 11.02 25.81
N LEU A 293 -3.25 10.77 25.22
CA LEU A 293 -4.32 10.02 25.88
C LEU A 293 -3.93 8.57 26.16
N TYR A 294 -3.20 7.92 25.25
CA TYR A 294 -2.70 6.55 25.46
C TYR A 294 -1.62 6.51 26.54
N ASP A 295 -0.65 7.43 26.49
CA ASP A 295 0.43 7.51 27.49
C ASP A 295 -0.08 7.77 28.91
N ALA A 296 -1.19 8.50 29.02
CA ALA A 296 -1.86 8.79 30.29
C ALA A 296 -2.95 7.74 30.66
N GLU A 297 -3.10 6.68 29.86
CA GLU A 297 -4.10 5.60 30.05
C GLU A 297 -5.53 6.14 30.23
N LEU A 298 -5.91 7.16 29.46
CA LEU A 298 -7.17 7.89 29.67
C LEU A 298 -8.38 7.28 28.95
N VAL A 299 -8.14 6.38 28.00
CA VAL A 299 -9.17 5.76 27.15
C VAL A 299 -9.34 4.28 27.48
N VAL A 300 -10.58 3.79 27.37
CA VAL A 300 -10.93 2.37 27.51
C VAL A 300 -10.93 1.68 26.15
N GLY A 301 -11.38 2.40 25.12
CA GLY A 301 -11.37 1.96 23.73
C GLY A 301 -11.40 3.16 22.80
N ILE A 302 -10.90 2.97 21.59
CA ILE A 302 -10.83 4.00 20.57
C ILE A 302 -11.09 3.38 19.20
N GLN A 303 -11.77 4.12 18.32
CA GLN A 303 -12.06 3.73 16.95
C GLN A 303 -11.90 4.95 16.04
N ASP A 304 -11.37 4.76 14.85
CA ASP A 304 -11.36 5.80 13.82
C ASP A 304 -12.76 6.00 13.21
N LEU A 305 -12.96 7.13 12.54
CA LEU A 305 -14.12 7.34 11.68
C LEU A 305 -13.64 7.49 10.23
N GLY A 306 -13.60 6.37 9.51
CA GLY A 306 -13.36 6.30 8.07
C GLY A 306 -14.65 6.24 7.25
N GLY A 307 -14.69 5.32 6.28
CA GLY A 307 -15.90 4.99 5.53
C GLY A 307 -17.06 4.71 6.47
N ALA A 308 -18.28 5.12 6.10
CA ALA A 308 -19.48 4.98 6.92
C ALA A 308 -19.53 5.81 8.24
N GLY A 309 -18.48 6.55 8.59
CA GLY A 309 -18.49 7.57 9.64
C GLY A 309 -18.95 7.09 11.02
N LEU A 310 -19.85 7.86 11.65
CA LEU A 310 -20.39 7.54 12.98
C LEU A 310 -21.14 6.20 13.00
N THR A 311 -21.77 5.81 11.89
CA THR A 311 -22.48 4.53 11.80
C THR A 311 -21.54 3.37 12.07
N CYS A 312 -20.41 3.32 11.37
CA CYS A 312 -19.42 2.26 11.54
C CYS A 312 -18.86 2.26 12.95
N ALA A 313 -18.30 3.40 13.38
CA ALA A 313 -17.64 3.49 14.67
C ALA A 313 -18.56 3.12 15.84
N LEU A 314 -19.82 3.56 15.85
CA LEU A 314 -20.75 3.22 16.93
C LEU A 314 -21.16 1.74 16.90
N THR A 315 -21.34 1.16 15.72
CA THR A 315 -21.89 -0.19 15.56
C THR A 315 -20.82 -1.25 15.83
N GLU A 316 -19.64 -1.12 15.25
CA GLU A 316 -18.54 -2.08 15.44
C GLU A 316 -18.07 -2.13 16.89
N THR A 317 -17.86 -0.95 17.49
CA THR A 317 -17.37 -0.80 18.87
C THR A 317 -18.37 -1.41 19.87
N ALA A 318 -19.68 -1.25 19.63
CA ALA A 318 -20.74 -1.85 20.46
C ALA A 318 -20.91 -3.36 20.21
N ALA A 319 -20.91 -3.80 18.95
CA ALA A 319 -21.09 -5.20 18.57
C ALA A 319 -19.96 -6.08 19.11
N SER A 320 -18.70 -5.65 18.96
CA SER A 320 -17.51 -6.38 19.43
C SER A 320 -17.56 -6.67 20.94
N ALA A 321 -18.08 -5.73 21.73
CA ALA A 321 -18.22 -5.88 23.18
C ALA A 321 -19.53 -6.56 23.63
N GLY A 322 -20.46 -6.85 22.71
CA GLY A 322 -21.81 -7.31 23.04
C GLY A 322 -22.66 -6.30 23.83
N THR A 323 -22.23 -5.03 23.88
CA THR A 323 -22.87 -3.95 24.62
C THR A 323 -23.83 -3.16 23.72
N GLY A 324 -24.53 -2.19 24.31
CA GLY A 324 -25.31 -1.22 23.55
C GLY A 324 -24.74 0.18 23.71
N MET A 325 -25.31 1.16 23.02
CA MET A 325 -24.97 2.57 23.22
C MET A 325 -26.23 3.43 23.14
N ARG A 326 -26.29 4.47 23.97
CA ARG A 326 -27.25 5.56 23.82
C ARG A 326 -26.53 6.79 23.32
N VAL A 327 -26.95 7.33 22.19
CA VAL A 327 -26.28 8.46 21.51
C VAL A 327 -27.28 9.59 21.27
N TRP A 328 -26.82 10.82 21.51
CA TRP A 328 -27.57 12.06 21.34
C TRP A 328 -27.02 12.85 20.16
N LEU A 329 -27.69 12.80 19.00
CA LEU A 329 -27.18 13.45 17.79
C LEU A 329 -27.10 14.97 17.93
N GLU A 330 -27.94 15.61 18.76
CA GLU A 330 -27.88 17.06 19.00
C GLU A 330 -26.59 17.53 19.69
N ARG A 331 -25.80 16.59 20.22
CA ARG A 331 -24.48 16.86 20.81
C ARG A 331 -23.34 16.71 19.82
N VAL A 332 -23.57 16.13 18.64
CA VAL A 332 -22.53 16.00 17.62
C VAL A 332 -22.17 17.38 17.09
N PRO A 333 -20.89 17.80 17.12
CA PRO A 333 -20.48 19.08 16.56
C PRO A 333 -20.68 19.10 15.03
N LEU A 334 -21.53 20.00 14.54
CA LEU A 334 -21.85 20.13 13.12
C LEU A 334 -21.16 21.34 12.49
N ARG A 335 -20.70 21.18 11.24
CA ARG A 335 -20.29 22.28 10.36
C ARG A 335 -21.52 22.97 9.77
N GLU A 336 -22.57 22.19 9.50
CA GLU A 336 -23.85 22.66 8.95
C GLU A 336 -24.99 22.35 9.94
N PRO A 337 -25.61 23.36 10.56
CA PRO A 337 -26.69 23.13 11.54
C PRO A 337 -27.97 22.49 10.97
N SER A 338 -28.12 22.47 9.64
CA SER A 338 -29.28 21.93 8.92
C SER A 338 -29.12 20.46 8.53
N MET A 339 -28.09 19.76 9.01
CA MET A 339 -27.95 18.33 8.76
C MET A 339 -29.07 17.55 9.46
N GLU A 340 -29.63 16.60 8.72
CA GLU A 340 -30.64 15.67 9.20
C GLU A 340 -30.00 14.44 9.86
N PRO A 341 -30.72 13.69 10.72
CA PRO A 341 -30.13 12.58 11.49
C PRO A 341 -29.39 11.52 10.65
N HIS A 342 -29.94 11.14 9.50
CA HIS A 342 -29.30 10.17 8.61
C HIS A 342 -28.01 10.71 7.98
N GLU A 343 -27.92 12.02 7.73
CA GLU A 343 -26.74 12.68 7.17
C GLU A 343 -25.61 12.79 8.18
N ILE A 344 -25.94 13.05 9.47
CA ILE A 344 -24.96 13.06 10.56
C ILE A 344 -24.35 11.66 10.75
N LEU A 345 -25.19 10.62 10.68
CA LEU A 345 -24.75 9.23 10.85
C LEU A 345 -23.94 8.70 9.67
N ALA A 346 -24.28 9.12 8.44
CA ALA A 346 -23.63 8.69 7.20
C ALA A 346 -22.45 9.56 6.76
N SER A 347 -22.20 10.69 7.45
CA SER A 347 -21.13 11.62 7.10
C SER A 347 -19.75 10.97 7.24
N GLU A 348 -18.96 11.07 6.17
CA GLU A 348 -17.57 10.62 6.06
C GLU A 348 -16.60 11.80 6.21
N SER A 349 -16.97 12.83 6.98
CA SER A 349 -16.05 13.91 7.35
C SER A 349 -14.78 13.33 7.97
N GLN A 350 -13.64 13.86 7.56
CA GLN A 350 -12.31 13.36 7.89
C GLN A 350 -11.87 13.82 9.30
N GLU A 351 -10.71 13.33 9.75
CA GLU A 351 -10.04 13.72 11.01
C GLU A 351 -10.91 13.57 12.27
N ARG A 352 -11.55 12.41 12.46
CA ARG A 352 -12.39 12.13 13.63
C ARG A 352 -12.07 10.77 14.26
N MET A 353 -12.16 10.71 15.59
CA MET A 353 -12.05 9.50 16.41
C MET A 353 -13.24 9.37 17.38
N LEU A 354 -13.66 8.15 17.64
CA LEU A 354 -14.62 7.78 18.68
C LEU A 354 -13.87 7.21 19.88
N LEU A 355 -14.12 7.74 21.07
CA LEU A 355 -13.46 7.32 22.31
C LEU A 355 -14.50 6.79 23.29
N VAL A 356 -14.14 5.71 23.99
CA VAL A 356 -14.87 5.20 25.15
C VAL A 356 -14.05 5.55 26.40
N VAL A 357 -14.65 6.35 27.30
CA VAL A 357 -13.94 6.98 28.42
C VAL A 357 -14.68 6.71 29.72
N SER A 358 -13.98 6.37 30.80
CA SER A 358 -14.63 6.23 32.10
C SER A 358 -15.06 7.60 32.66
N PRO A 359 -16.21 7.71 33.36
CA PRO A 359 -16.73 9.01 33.79
C PRO A 359 -15.77 9.85 34.64
N ASP A 360 -14.93 9.19 35.44
CA ASP A 360 -13.91 9.82 36.29
C ASP A 360 -12.72 10.39 35.50
N LYS A 361 -12.50 9.93 34.26
CA LYS A 361 -11.41 10.36 33.38
C LYS A 361 -11.85 11.40 32.33
N LEU A 362 -13.15 11.65 32.19
CA LEU A 362 -13.70 12.54 31.16
C LEU A 362 -13.08 13.94 31.19
N ASP A 363 -12.97 14.56 32.37
CA ASP A 363 -12.40 15.92 32.50
C ASP A 363 -10.93 15.96 32.06
N ALA A 364 -10.17 14.90 32.30
CA ALA A 364 -8.79 14.79 31.84
C ALA A 364 -8.71 14.67 30.32
N VAL A 365 -9.57 13.85 29.70
CA VAL A 365 -9.66 13.72 28.23
C VAL A 365 -9.99 15.06 27.57
N LEU A 366 -11.02 15.76 28.07
CA LEU A 366 -11.43 17.05 27.52
C LEU A 366 -10.32 18.11 27.64
N LYS A 367 -9.59 18.10 28.76
CA LYS A 367 -8.45 19.00 28.97
C LYS A 367 -7.28 18.70 28.03
N THR A 368 -7.01 17.43 27.74
CA THR A 368 -5.99 17.04 26.74
C THR A 368 -6.41 17.50 25.35
N ALA A 369 -7.67 17.31 24.96
CA ALA A 369 -8.18 17.80 23.68
C ALA A 369 -8.08 19.34 23.57
N GLU A 370 -8.44 20.07 24.63
CA GLU A 370 -8.30 21.54 24.69
C GLU A 370 -6.85 22.00 24.55
N LYS A 371 -5.91 21.31 25.21
CA LYS A 371 -4.46 21.59 25.12
C LYS A 371 -3.96 21.54 23.67
N TRP A 372 -4.41 20.54 22.90
CA TRP A 372 -4.03 20.36 21.51
C TRP A 372 -4.91 21.13 20.52
N GLY A 373 -5.95 21.84 21.00
CA GLY A 373 -6.87 22.59 20.14
C GLY A 373 -7.82 21.70 19.33
N VAL A 374 -8.06 20.47 19.77
CA VAL A 374 -8.94 19.49 19.12
C VAL A 374 -10.31 19.52 19.79
N TRP A 375 -11.41 19.43 19.00
CA TRP A 375 -12.74 19.34 19.59
C TRP A 375 -12.92 17.97 20.22
N ALA A 376 -13.51 17.91 21.42
CA ALA A 376 -13.96 16.68 22.05
C ALA A 376 -15.34 16.93 22.67
N THR A 377 -16.30 16.04 22.42
CA THR A 377 -17.67 16.20 22.92
C THR A 377 -18.26 14.85 23.34
N ALA A 378 -18.82 14.79 24.54
CA ALA A 378 -19.56 13.64 25.02
C ALA A 378 -20.90 13.53 24.28
N ILE A 379 -20.99 12.56 23.38
CA ILE A 379 -22.15 12.36 22.50
C ILE A 379 -23.04 11.19 22.95
N GLY A 380 -22.58 10.34 23.88
CA GLY A 380 -23.30 9.14 24.25
C GLY A 380 -22.80 8.46 25.52
N GLU A 381 -23.41 7.33 25.84
CA GLU A 381 -22.99 6.42 26.91
C GLU A 381 -23.13 4.95 26.48
N VAL A 382 -22.21 4.10 26.94
CA VAL A 382 -22.27 2.65 26.79
C VAL A 382 -23.37 2.11 27.70
N THR A 383 -24.24 1.26 27.17
CA THR A 383 -25.35 0.66 27.89
C THR A 383 -25.15 -0.84 28.05
N ALA A 384 -25.71 -1.39 29.13
CA ALA A 384 -25.59 -2.81 29.42
C ALA A 384 -26.39 -3.66 28.41
N PRO A 385 -25.99 -4.92 28.20
CA PRO A 385 -26.85 -5.93 27.57
C PRO A 385 -28.21 -6.02 28.26
N SER A 386 -29.20 -6.57 27.56
CA SER A 386 -30.52 -6.80 28.15
C SER A 386 -30.42 -7.74 29.37
N PRO A 387 -31.23 -7.54 30.44
CA PRO A 387 -31.30 -8.47 31.56
C PRO A 387 -31.59 -9.93 31.17
N ASP A 388 -32.23 -10.13 30.01
CA ASP A 388 -32.58 -11.45 29.47
C ASP A 388 -31.43 -12.13 28.68
N GLY A 389 -30.21 -11.57 28.76
CA GLY A 389 -29.01 -12.12 28.13
C GLY A 389 -28.85 -11.81 26.64
N GLN A 390 -29.69 -10.93 26.08
CA GLN A 390 -29.54 -10.43 24.72
C GLN A 390 -28.48 -9.33 24.65
N PRO A 391 -27.76 -9.18 23.51
CA PRO A 391 -26.86 -8.06 23.29
C PRO A 391 -27.54 -6.71 23.55
N GLY A 392 -26.74 -5.71 23.91
CA GLY A 392 -27.25 -4.35 24.09
C GLY A 392 -27.79 -3.76 22.79
N ARG A 393 -28.52 -2.65 22.88
CA ARG A 393 -29.11 -1.98 21.72
C ARG A 393 -28.40 -0.66 21.42
N LEU A 394 -28.29 -0.33 20.14
CA LEU A 394 -27.88 0.98 19.68
C LEU A 394 -29.13 1.86 19.58
N VAL A 395 -29.24 2.80 20.51
CA VAL A 395 -30.38 3.70 20.68
C VAL A 395 -29.90 5.12 20.40
N ILE A 396 -30.36 5.72 19.30
CA ILE A 396 -29.95 7.06 18.90
C ILE A 396 -31.15 7.99 18.90
N THR A 397 -31.00 9.13 19.57
CA THR A 397 -32.03 10.17 19.65
C THR A 397 -31.60 11.46 18.96
N TRP A 398 -32.58 12.17 18.42
CA TRP A 398 -32.44 13.53 17.89
C TRP A 398 -33.57 14.39 18.42
N ARG A 399 -33.25 15.46 19.18
CA ARG A 399 -34.27 16.38 19.74
C ARG A 399 -35.37 15.64 20.50
N ASP A 400 -34.96 14.75 21.41
CA ASP A 400 -35.82 13.87 22.21
C ASP A 400 -36.65 12.84 21.41
N GLN A 401 -36.45 12.72 20.09
CA GLN A 401 -37.10 11.71 19.26
C GLN A 401 -36.18 10.52 19.02
N LEU A 402 -36.72 9.30 19.17
CA LEU A 402 -36.00 8.05 18.89
C LEU A 402 -35.94 7.82 17.38
N VAL A 403 -34.74 7.90 16.80
CA VAL A 403 -34.51 7.79 15.34
C VAL A 403 -33.84 6.49 14.93
N VAL A 404 -33.11 5.84 15.85
CA VAL A 404 -32.50 4.51 15.63
C VAL A 404 -32.71 3.67 16.87
N ASP A 405 -33.18 2.44 16.68
CA ASP A 405 -33.23 1.39 17.69
C ASP A 405 -32.93 0.03 17.05
N VAL A 406 -31.65 -0.34 17.02
CA VAL A 406 -31.15 -1.53 16.31
C VAL A 406 -30.26 -2.40 17.22
N PRO A 407 -30.23 -3.72 17.02
CA PRO A 407 -29.14 -4.53 17.56
C PRO A 407 -27.83 -4.17 16.83
N PRO A 408 -26.73 -3.81 17.50
CA PRO A 408 -25.48 -3.48 16.82
C PRO A 408 -24.98 -4.63 15.92
N GLY A 409 -25.04 -5.86 16.42
CA GLY A 409 -24.61 -7.05 15.67
C GLY A 409 -25.39 -7.30 14.39
N SER A 410 -26.62 -6.79 14.23
CA SER A 410 -27.34 -6.98 12.98
C SER A 410 -26.83 -6.11 11.83
N LEU A 411 -26.09 -5.05 12.14
CA LEU A 411 -25.43 -4.20 11.14
C LEU A 411 -24.07 -4.78 10.72
N VAL A 412 -23.36 -5.46 11.63
CA VAL A 412 -21.98 -5.94 11.41
C VAL A 412 -21.93 -7.44 11.12
N ASP A 413 -22.52 -8.26 11.99
CA ASP A 413 -22.39 -9.72 11.99
C ASP A 413 -23.45 -10.38 11.08
N ASP A 414 -24.67 -9.86 11.09
CA ASP A 414 -25.77 -10.39 10.29
C ASP A 414 -25.78 -9.89 8.84
N GLY A 415 -24.72 -9.19 8.39
CA GLY A 415 -24.59 -8.78 6.99
C GLY A 415 -24.74 -9.95 6.00
N PRO A 416 -25.16 -9.69 4.76
CA PRO A 416 -25.21 -10.72 3.72
C PRO A 416 -23.80 -11.30 3.47
N VAL A 417 -23.75 -12.60 3.19
CA VAL A 417 -22.53 -13.29 2.76
C VAL A 417 -22.88 -14.12 1.55
N TYR A 418 -22.25 -13.80 0.42
CA TYR A 418 -22.54 -14.41 -0.87
C TYR A 418 -21.47 -15.44 -1.24
N ALA A 419 -21.93 -16.65 -1.60
CA ALA A 419 -21.16 -17.56 -2.42
C ALA A 419 -21.44 -17.23 -3.88
N ARG A 420 -20.75 -16.23 -4.41
CA ARG A 420 -20.92 -15.78 -5.80
C ARG A 420 -20.54 -16.91 -6.77
N PRO A 421 -21.23 -17.05 -7.93
CA PRO A 421 -20.81 -17.99 -8.96
C PRO A 421 -19.39 -17.68 -9.42
N MET A 422 -18.60 -18.71 -9.70
CA MET A 422 -17.23 -18.59 -10.23
C MET A 422 -17.13 -19.40 -11.51
N ARG A 423 -16.47 -18.84 -12.53
CA ARG A 423 -16.18 -19.51 -13.79
C ARG A 423 -14.87 -18.99 -14.34
N GLU A 424 -13.97 -19.88 -14.71
CA GLU A 424 -12.74 -19.51 -15.40
C GLU A 424 -13.01 -18.63 -16.65
N PRO A 425 -12.24 -17.55 -16.89
CA PRO A 425 -12.39 -16.71 -18.07
C PRO A 425 -12.28 -17.51 -19.37
N ALA A 426 -13.26 -17.35 -20.27
CA ALA A 426 -13.37 -18.18 -21.48
C ALA A 426 -12.19 -17.99 -22.46
N ASP A 427 -11.52 -16.86 -22.39
CA ASP A 427 -10.39 -16.48 -23.23
C ASP A 427 -9.03 -16.88 -22.65
N LEU A 428 -8.96 -17.31 -21.37
CA LEU A 428 -7.71 -17.58 -20.66
C LEU A 428 -6.82 -18.59 -21.39
N ILE A 429 -7.41 -19.67 -21.91
CA ILE A 429 -6.67 -20.72 -22.63
C ILE A 429 -6.02 -20.19 -23.92
N LEU A 430 -6.67 -19.26 -24.62
CA LEU A 430 -6.12 -18.65 -25.84
C LEU A 430 -5.06 -17.62 -25.49
N LEU A 431 -5.31 -16.82 -24.44
CA LEU A 431 -4.35 -15.87 -23.92
C LEU A 431 -3.04 -16.56 -23.50
N GLN A 432 -3.13 -17.66 -22.77
CA GLN A 432 -1.96 -18.43 -22.31
C GLN A 432 -1.24 -19.18 -23.45
N ALA A 433 -1.95 -19.51 -24.54
CA ALA A 433 -1.33 -20.14 -25.70
C ALA A 433 -0.52 -19.15 -26.56
N ASP A 434 -0.83 -17.85 -26.50
CA ASP A 434 -0.17 -16.79 -27.26
C ASP A 434 1.14 -16.34 -26.58
N ARG A 435 2.18 -17.16 -26.70
CA ARG A 435 3.43 -17.03 -25.94
C ARG A 435 4.39 -15.99 -26.49
N ALA A 436 4.81 -15.06 -25.64
CA ALA A 436 5.82 -14.06 -25.98
C ALA A 436 7.18 -14.69 -26.36
N GLU A 437 7.46 -15.92 -25.93
CA GLU A 437 8.66 -16.64 -26.34
C GLU A 437 8.72 -16.90 -27.86
N THR A 438 7.62 -16.78 -28.59
CA THR A 438 7.61 -16.93 -30.05
C THR A 438 7.84 -15.63 -30.82
N LEU A 439 7.85 -14.48 -30.12
CA LEU A 439 8.02 -13.17 -30.74
C LEU A 439 9.46 -12.98 -31.27
N PRO A 440 9.65 -12.15 -32.32
CA PRO A 440 10.97 -11.82 -32.83
C PRO A 440 11.86 -11.18 -31.76
N ARG A 441 13.08 -11.72 -31.60
CA ARG A 441 14.05 -11.28 -30.59
C ARG A 441 15.22 -10.55 -31.25
N PRO A 442 15.80 -9.51 -30.61
CA PRO A 442 17.05 -8.94 -31.05
C PRO A 442 18.16 -10.01 -30.97
N SER A 443 19.01 -10.07 -32.00
CA SER A 443 20.02 -11.13 -32.13
C SER A 443 21.44 -10.63 -32.32
N ASP A 444 21.62 -9.34 -32.58
CA ASP A 444 22.91 -8.70 -32.75
C ASP A 444 23.17 -7.61 -31.69
N PRO A 445 24.45 -7.28 -31.44
CA PRO A 445 24.90 -6.18 -30.58
C PRO A 445 24.08 -4.88 -30.58
N GLU A 446 23.79 -4.32 -31.76
CA GLU A 446 23.15 -3.01 -31.85
C GLU A 446 21.66 -3.13 -31.52
N ALA A 447 21.00 -4.19 -31.98
CA ALA A 447 19.61 -4.45 -31.65
C ALA A 447 19.40 -4.65 -30.13
N LEU A 448 20.34 -5.29 -29.43
CA LEU A 448 20.31 -5.43 -27.97
C LEU A 448 20.48 -4.08 -27.26
N ARG A 449 21.41 -3.25 -27.75
CA ARG A 449 21.64 -1.89 -27.27
C ARG A 449 20.39 -1.02 -27.40
N GLU A 450 19.78 -1.01 -28.58
CA GLU A 450 18.53 -0.29 -28.85
C GLU A 450 17.37 -0.79 -27.99
N THR A 451 17.28 -2.10 -27.77
CA THR A 451 16.25 -2.70 -26.91
C THR A 451 16.39 -2.21 -25.47
N LEU A 452 17.61 -2.20 -24.92
CA LEU A 452 17.86 -1.68 -23.57
C LEU A 452 17.47 -0.20 -23.45
N LEU A 453 17.93 0.65 -24.38
CA LEU A 453 17.61 2.08 -24.37
C LEU A 453 16.11 2.35 -24.48
N ARG A 454 15.39 1.55 -25.27
CA ARG A 454 13.92 1.65 -25.37
C ARG A 454 13.23 1.23 -24.08
N MET A 455 13.68 0.13 -23.47
CA MET A 455 13.09 -0.39 -22.24
C MET A 455 13.29 0.57 -21.07
N ILE A 456 14.52 1.04 -20.81
CA ILE A 456 14.76 1.96 -19.67
C ILE A 456 14.07 3.33 -19.85
N ALA A 457 13.67 3.67 -21.07
CA ALA A 457 12.89 4.87 -21.38
C ALA A 457 11.36 4.62 -21.33
N SER A 458 10.89 3.39 -21.11
CA SER A 458 9.47 3.08 -21.03
C SER A 458 8.87 3.64 -19.72
N PRO A 459 7.58 4.03 -19.69
CA PRO A 459 6.98 4.60 -18.48
C PRO A 459 7.05 3.72 -17.23
N ASN A 460 7.04 2.39 -17.37
CA ASN A 460 7.10 1.45 -16.26
C ASN A 460 8.54 1.23 -15.74
N LEU A 461 9.55 1.28 -16.62
CA LEU A 461 10.96 1.08 -16.23
C LEU A 461 11.76 2.39 -16.05
N ALA A 462 11.22 3.53 -16.48
CA ALA A 462 11.87 4.82 -16.33
C ALA A 462 11.88 5.30 -14.87
N ASP A 463 12.82 6.19 -14.57
CA ASP A 463 13.02 6.81 -13.26
C ASP A 463 11.72 7.45 -12.71
N LYS A 464 11.43 7.15 -11.44
CA LYS A 464 10.25 7.68 -10.74
C LYS A 464 10.50 8.97 -9.96
N THR A 465 11.66 9.63 -10.12
CA THR A 465 12.02 10.81 -9.33
C THR A 465 11.02 11.94 -9.49
N TRP A 466 10.42 12.12 -10.68
CA TRP A 466 9.36 13.12 -10.89
C TRP A 466 8.20 12.96 -9.90
N VAL A 467 7.85 11.73 -9.52
CA VAL A 467 6.82 11.46 -8.50
C VAL A 467 7.41 11.68 -7.10
N THR A 468 8.52 11.00 -6.80
CA THR A 468 9.05 10.87 -5.43
C THR A 468 9.73 12.12 -4.90
N GLU A 469 10.15 13.06 -5.76
CA GLU A 469 10.71 14.35 -5.34
C GLU A 469 9.66 15.29 -4.75
N GLN A 470 8.38 15.00 -4.97
CA GLN A 470 7.26 15.76 -4.41
C GLN A 470 6.90 15.30 -2.99
N TYR A 471 7.51 14.21 -2.51
CA TYR A 471 7.30 13.65 -1.17
C TYR A 471 8.51 13.93 -0.27
N ASP A 472 8.22 14.26 1.00
CA ASP A 472 9.24 14.23 2.04
C ASP A 472 9.70 12.78 2.27
N ARG A 473 11.01 12.60 2.47
CA ARG A 473 11.66 11.30 2.69
C ARG A 473 12.51 11.26 3.97
N TYR A 474 12.65 12.38 4.68
CA TYR A 474 13.66 12.57 5.73
C TYR A 474 13.12 13.07 7.06
N VAL A 475 11.89 13.57 7.10
CA VAL A 475 11.25 14.04 8.33
C VAL A 475 11.30 12.94 9.41
N LEU A 476 11.47 13.36 10.67
CA LEU A 476 11.83 12.52 11.83
C LEU A 476 13.27 11.97 11.84
N GLY A 477 14.05 12.07 10.74
CA GLY A 477 15.48 11.74 10.71
C GLY A 477 15.81 10.24 10.81
N ASN A 478 14.83 9.37 10.59
CA ASN A 478 14.95 7.92 10.79
C ASN A 478 14.92 7.09 9.50
N THR A 479 14.64 7.70 8.35
CA THR A 479 14.75 7.03 7.05
C THR A 479 16.20 6.69 6.74
N VAL A 480 16.45 5.43 6.40
CA VAL A 480 17.77 4.88 6.07
C VAL A 480 17.86 4.59 4.58
N LEU A 481 16.83 3.94 4.03
CA LEU A 481 16.63 3.69 2.61
C LEU A 481 15.21 4.13 2.24
N ALA A 482 15.05 4.69 1.05
CA ALA A 482 13.77 5.03 0.45
C ALA A 482 13.95 4.96 -1.07
N GLN A 483 12.85 5.04 -1.82
CA GLN A 483 12.90 5.06 -3.29
C GLN A 483 14.03 5.96 -3.83
N PRO A 484 14.83 5.47 -4.80
CA PRO A 484 14.57 4.29 -5.64
C PRO A 484 15.09 2.94 -5.11
N GLU A 485 15.52 2.81 -3.86
CA GLU A 485 15.97 1.50 -3.32
C GLU A 485 14.84 0.44 -3.36
N ASP A 486 15.20 -0.85 -3.44
CA ASP A 486 14.23 -1.98 -3.54
C ASP A 486 13.18 -1.96 -2.42
N SER A 487 13.56 -1.49 -1.23
CA SER A 487 12.67 -1.41 -0.07
C SER A 487 12.97 -0.17 0.78
N GLY A 488 11.91 0.41 1.34
CA GLY A 488 12.02 1.48 2.33
C GLY A 488 12.48 0.94 3.68
N VAL A 489 13.52 1.52 4.26
CA VAL A 489 14.06 1.13 5.57
C VAL A 489 14.02 2.31 6.52
N ILE A 490 13.41 2.11 7.70
CA ILE A 490 13.39 3.09 8.79
C ILE A 490 13.99 2.52 10.07
N ARG A 491 14.71 3.36 10.80
CA ARG A 491 15.15 3.07 12.18
C ARG A 491 14.00 3.36 13.14
N ILE A 492 13.70 2.41 14.03
CA ILE A 492 12.61 2.52 15.00
C ILE A 492 13.11 2.59 16.44
N ASP A 493 14.38 2.25 16.70
CA ASP A 493 15.05 2.47 17.99
C ASP A 493 16.47 2.98 17.77
N GLU A 494 16.76 4.19 18.25
CA GLU A 494 18.07 4.82 18.16
C GLU A 494 19.13 4.16 19.04
N ARG A 495 18.73 3.53 20.15
CA ARG A 495 19.67 2.92 21.11
C ARG A 495 20.24 1.62 20.59
N THR A 496 19.38 0.76 20.06
CA THR A 496 19.76 -0.56 19.54
C THR A 496 20.15 -0.51 18.06
N GLY A 497 19.66 0.49 17.32
CA GLY A 497 19.76 0.54 15.88
C GLY A 497 18.67 -0.28 15.17
N LEU A 498 17.73 -0.89 15.91
CA LEU A 498 16.64 -1.70 15.34
C LEU A 498 15.88 -0.91 14.28
N GLY A 499 15.56 -1.58 13.17
CA GLY A 499 14.76 -1.01 12.10
C GLY A 499 13.86 -2.01 11.43
N VAL A 500 13.01 -1.48 10.55
CA VAL A 500 12.13 -2.26 9.70
C VAL A 500 12.32 -1.87 8.25
N ALA A 501 12.20 -2.88 7.39
CA ALA A 501 12.17 -2.76 5.94
C ALA A 501 10.77 -3.08 5.44
N LEU A 502 10.32 -2.40 4.39
CA LEU A 502 8.99 -2.59 3.83
C LEU A 502 9.03 -2.48 2.30
N SER A 503 8.35 -3.38 1.61
CA SER A 503 8.12 -3.32 0.15
C SER A 503 6.64 -3.52 -0.16
N VAL A 504 6.20 -3.04 -1.32
CA VAL A 504 4.86 -3.24 -1.88
C VAL A 504 5.01 -3.56 -3.35
N ASP A 505 4.38 -4.65 -3.80
CA ASP A 505 4.54 -5.16 -5.17
C ASP A 505 3.22 -5.75 -5.69
N GLY A 506 2.92 -5.54 -6.97
CA GLY A 506 1.66 -6.03 -7.55
C GLY A 506 1.57 -5.93 -9.08
N ASN A 507 2.12 -6.91 -9.79
CA ASN A 507 2.09 -6.99 -11.25
C ASN A 507 0.75 -7.54 -11.78
N GLY A 508 -0.10 -6.64 -12.26
CA GLY A 508 -1.42 -6.99 -12.80
C GLY A 508 -1.39 -7.81 -14.09
N ARG A 509 -0.33 -7.71 -14.91
CA ARG A 509 -0.21 -8.51 -16.15
C ARG A 509 0.01 -9.98 -15.82
N TYR A 510 0.89 -10.28 -14.88
CA TYR A 510 1.09 -11.66 -14.44
C TYR A 510 -0.19 -12.25 -13.84
N ALA A 511 -0.88 -11.51 -12.98
CA ALA A 511 -2.15 -11.94 -12.40
C ALA A 511 -3.28 -12.05 -13.44
N ARG A 512 -3.22 -11.31 -14.56
CA ARG A 512 -4.13 -11.48 -15.70
C ARG A 512 -3.87 -12.77 -16.48
N LEU A 513 -2.61 -13.17 -16.62
CA LEU A 513 -2.21 -14.40 -17.30
C LEU A 513 -2.45 -15.64 -16.44
N ASP A 514 -2.21 -15.56 -15.14
CA ASP A 514 -2.54 -16.60 -14.15
C ASP A 514 -2.73 -15.94 -12.78
N PRO A 515 -3.95 -15.81 -12.26
CA PRO A 515 -4.18 -15.10 -10.99
C PRO A 515 -3.55 -15.81 -9.78
N TYR A 516 -3.43 -17.14 -9.79
CA TYR A 516 -2.83 -17.89 -8.69
C TYR A 516 -1.31 -17.68 -8.65
N HIS A 517 -0.63 -17.94 -9.77
CA HIS A 517 0.82 -17.80 -9.87
C HIS A 517 1.26 -16.33 -9.89
N GLY A 518 0.50 -15.45 -10.56
CA GLY A 518 0.76 -14.00 -10.58
C GLY A 518 0.70 -13.38 -9.18
N THR A 519 -0.21 -13.85 -8.32
CA THR A 519 -0.24 -13.39 -6.92
C THR A 519 0.95 -13.92 -6.11
N LYS A 520 1.39 -15.16 -6.37
CA LYS A 520 2.60 -15.70 -5.76
C LYS A 520 3.86 -14.94 -6.21
N LEU A 521 3.92 -14.49 -7.45
CA LEU A 521 5.00 -13.63 -7.95
C LEU A 521 5.03 -12.29 -7.22
N ALA A 522 3.89 -11.61 -7.07
CA ALA A 522 3.82 -10.37 -6.29
C ALA A 522 4.28 -10.55 -4.84
N LEU A 523 3.90 -11.66 -4.19
CA LEU A 523 4.41 -12.00 -2.86
C LEU A 523 5.93 -12.24 -2.86
N ALA A 524 6.44 -12.98 -3.84
CA ALA A 524 7.87 -13.31 -3.94
C ALA A 524 8.74 -12.09 -4.20
N GLU A 525 8.27 -11.18 -5.05
CA GLU A 525 8.93 -9.90 -5.34
C GLU A 525 8.99 -9.03 -4.09
N ALA A 526 7.87 -8.77 -3.41
CA ALA A 526 7.87 -8.01 -2.16
C ALA A 526 8.72 -8.65 -1.06
N TYR A 527 8.71 -9.98 -0.96
CA TYR A 527 9.56 -10.73 -0.05
C TYR A 527 11.05 -10.52 -0.35
N ARG A 528 11.42 -10.61 -1.63
CA ARG A 528 12.79 -10.46 -2.12
C ARG A 528 13.28 -9.02 -2.01
N ASN A 529 12.47 -8.02 -2.33
CA ASN A 529 12.77 -6.59 -2.17
C ASN A 529 13.07 -6.22 -0.71
N VAL A 530 12.36 -6.82 0.25
CA VAL A 530 12.73 -6.71 1.67
C VAL A 530 14.05 -7.44 1.95
N ALA A 531 14.21 -8.67 1.45
CA ALA A 531 15.37 -9.50 1.75
C ALA A 531 16.71 -8.96 1.21
N VAL A 532 16.72 -8.32 0.04
CA VAL A 532 17.93 -7.74 -0.56
C VAL A 532 18.54 -6.62 0.29
N THR A 533 17.74 -5.97 1.15
CA THR A 533 18.26 -4.99 2.12
C THR A 533 19.03 -5.64 3.27
N GLY A 534 19.00 -6.97 3.39
CA GLY A 534 19.50 -7.75 4.53
C GLY A 534 18.47 -7.95 5.63
N ALA A 535 17.26 -7.39 5.49
CA ALA A 535 16.18 -7.58 6.46
C ALA A 535 15.59 -8.99 6.38
N LYS A 536 15.12 -9.51 7.52
CA LYS A 536 14.35 -10.75 7.56
C LYS A 536 12.86 -10.46 7.36
N PRO A 537 12.20 -10.94 6.30
CA PRO A 537 10.75 -10.79 6.14
C PRO A 537 9.97 -11.55 7.22
N ILE A 538 8.90 -10.98 7.75
CA ILE A 538 8.14 -11.54 8.88
C ILE A 538 6.61 -11.47 8.77
N ALA A 539 6.06 -10.60 7.93
CA ALA A 539 4.60 -10.38 7.89
C ALA A 539 4.16 -9.78 6.55
N VAL A 540 2.88 -9.98 6.23
CA VAL A 540 2.27 -9.54 4.96
C VAL A 540 1.02 -8.70 5.21
N THR A 541 0.84 -7.64 4.43
CA THR A 541 -0.44 -6.95 4.21
C THR A 541 -0.82 -7.02 2.73
N ASN A 542 -2.08 -6.80 2.38
CA ASN A 542 -2.50 -6.82 0.97
C ASN A 542 -3.63 -5.85 0.68
N CYS A 543 -3.71 -5.40 -0.57
CA CYS A 543 -4.86 -4.68 -1.10
C CYS A 543 -5.27 -5.32 -2.43
N LEU A 544 -6.43 -5.97 -2.43
CA LEU A 544 -6.94 -6.78 -3.54
C LEU A 544 -7.86 -5.94 -4.42
N ASN A 545 -7.37 -5.49 -5.57
CA ASN A 545 -8.14 -4.67 -6.52
C ASN A 545 -8.66 -5.49 -7.70
N PHE A 546 -9.99 -5.54 -7.86
CA PHE A 546 -10.68 -6.36 -8.86
C PHE A 546 -11.91 -5.63 -9.44
N GLY A 547 -12.39 -6.12 -10.59
CA GLY A 547 -13.66 -5.69 -11.20
C GLY A 547 -14.91 -6.12 -10.40
N SER A 548 -16.07 -6.28 -11.05
CA SER A 548 -17.28 -6.74 -10.35
C SER A 548 -17.13 -8.15 -9.79
N PRO A 549 -17.49 -8.40 -8.52
CA PRO A 549 -17.64 -9.77 -8.01
C PRO A 549 -18.92 -10.45 -8.53
N GLU A 550 -19.75 -9.71 -9.28
CA GLU A 550 -20.96 -10.26 -9.93
C GLU A 550 -20.65 -10.97 -11.24
N ASP A 551 -19.51 -10.67 -11.87
CA ASP A 551 -19.01 -11.42 -13.01
C ASP A 551 -18.32 -12.71 -12.51
N PRO A 552 -18.80 -13.90 -12.91
CA PRO A 552 -18.18 -15.15 -12.52
C PRO A 552 -16.69 -15.28 -12.90
N ALA A 553 -16.25 -14.62 -13.97
CA ALA A 553 -14.84 -14.60 -14.39
C ALA A 553 -13.96 -13.83 -13.42
N VAL A 554 -14.38 -12.63 -13.04
CA VAL A 554 -13.66 -11.78 -12.07
C VAL A 554 -13.66 -12.43 -10.68
N MET A 555 -14.80 -12.99 -10.26
CA MET A 555 -14.89 -13.68 -8.96
C MET A 555 -13.96 -14.90 -8.91
N TRP A 556 -13.84 -15.65 -10.01
CA TRP A 556 -12.88 -16.76 -10.11
C TRP A 556 -11.43 -16.25 -10.01
N GLN A 557 -11.08 -15.18 -10.72
CA GLN A 557 -9.74 -14.58 -10.64
C GLN A 557 -9.41 -14.13 -9.21
N PHE A 558 -10.36 -13.49 -8.52
CA PHE A 558 -10.20 -13.11 -7.12
C PHE A 558 -9.98 -14.31 -6.19
N ALA A 559 -10.80 -15.36 -6.33
CA ALA A 559 -10.68 -16.55 -5.50
C ALA A 559 -9.32 -17.24 -5.68
N GLU A 560 -8.83 -17.31 -6.91
CA GLU A 560 -7.51 -17.87 -7.24
C GLU A 560 -6.37 -17.01 -6.72
N ALA A 561 -6.48 -15.67 -6.80
CA ALA A 561 -5.50 -14.77 -6.23
C ALA A 561 -5.40 -14.89 -4.70
N VAL A 562 -6.54 -14.90 -3.98
CA VAL A 562 -6.59 -15.12 -2.53
C VAL A 562 -5.98 -16.47 -2.17
N ARG A 563 -6.29 -17.52 -2.94
CA ARG A 563 -5.72 -18.86 -2.75
C ARG A 563 -4.21 -18.85 -2.95
N GLY A 564 -3.70 -18.16 -3.99
CA GLY A 564 -2.28 -17.99 -4.29
C GLY A 564 -1.52 -17.33 -3.15
N LEU A 565 -2.06 -16.21 -2.64
CA LEU A 565 -1.47 -15.49 -1.52
C LEU A 565 -1.48 -16.33 -0.23
N ALA A 566 -2.61 -16.96 0.10
CA ALA A 566 -2.73 -17.77 1.32
C ALA A 566 -1.77 -18.98 1.30
N ASP A 567 -1.69 -19.69 0.16
CA ASP A 567 -0.75 -20.81 0.00
C ASP A 567 0.70 -20.33 0.06
N GLY A 568 1.02 -19.20 -0.57
CA GLY A 568 2.37 -18.63 -0.55
C GLY A 568 2.83 -18.17 0.83
N CYS A 569 1.96 -17.49 1.58
CA CYS A 569 2.22 -17.10 2.97
C CYS A 569 2.46 -18.30 3.88
N LEU A 570 1.68 -19.37 3.71
CA LEU A 570 1.87 -20.62 4.45
C LEU A 570 3.23 -21.26 4.14
N GLU A 571 3.62 -21.29 2.86
CA GLU A 571 4.88 -21.88 2.39
C GLU A 571 6.12 -21.09 2.88
N LEU A 572 6.08 -19.76 2.79
CA LEU A 572 7.14 -18.87 3.28
C LEU A 572 7.16 -18.75 4.81
N GLY A 573 6.08 -19.12 5.50
CA GLY A 573 5.96 -19.05 6.95
C GLY A 573 5.75 -17.63 7.49
N ILE A 574 5.16 -16.73 6.70
CA ILE A 574 4.85 -15.35 7.10
C ILE A 574 3.35 -15.06 6.99
N PRO A 575 2.67 -14.64 8.07
CA PRO A 575 1.21 -14.49 8.06
C PRO A 575 0.77 -13.19 7.39
N VAL A 576 -0.44 -13.23 6.82
CA VAL A 576 -1.20 -12.01 6.50
C VAL A 576 -1.76 -11.42 7.79
N THR A 577 -1.42 -10.18 8.10
CA THR A 577 -1.80 -9.51 9.35
C THR A 577 -3.08 -8.69 9.19
N GLY A 578 -3.38 -8.25 7.97
CA GLY A 578 -4.56 -7.47 7.60
C GLY A 578 -4.49 -7.04 6.13
N GLY A 579 -5.52 -6.38 5.62
CA GLY A 579 -5.56 -5.91 4.25
C GLY A 579 -6.88 -5.26 3.88
N ASN A 580 -7.06 -4.99 2.59
CA ASN A 580 -8.23 -4.34 2.00
C ASN A 580 -8.69 -5.07 0.73
N VAL A 581 -9.98 -4.97 0.39
CA VAL A 581 -10.53 -5.45 -0.88
C VAL A 581 -11.28 -4.33 -1.56
N SER A 582 -10.88 -4.02 -2.79
CA SER A 582 -11.52 -3.05 -3.67
C SER A 582 -12.13 -3.79 -4.85
N PHE A 583 -13.46 -3.91 -4.86
CA PHE A 583 -14.22 -4.45 -5.98
C PHE A 583 -14.80 -3.33 -6.86
N TYR A 584 -15.44 -3.70 -7.97
CA TYR A 584 -16.09 -2.78 -8.91
C TYR A 584 -15.15 -1.78 -9.59
N ASN A 585 -13.85 -2.10 -9.68
CA ASN A 585 -12.89 -1.36 -10.50
C ASN A 585 -13.10 -1.73 -11.98
N GLN A 586 -14.19 -1.22 -12.57
CA GLN A 586 -14.55 -1.46 -13.97
C GLN A 586 -15.44 -0.33 -14.52
N THR A 587 -15.29 -0.06 -15.81
CA THR A 587 -16.11 0.91 -16.55
C THR A 587 -16.84 0.18 -17.68
N GLY A 588 -18.17 0.24 -17.67
CA GLY A 588 -18.98 -0.62 -18.53
C GLY A 588 -18.65 -2.10 -18.33
N ALA A 589 -18.25 -2.80 -19.40
CA ALA A 589 -17.86 -4.21 -19.36
C ALA A 589 -16.35 -4.44 -19.20
N ALA A 590 -15.54 -3.38 -19.16
CA ALA A 590 -14.08 -3.48 -19.08
C ALA A 590 -13.63 -3.39 -17.62
N ALA A 591 -13.22 -4.53 -17.06
CA ALA A 591 -12.56 -4.60 -15.77
C ALA A 591 -11.05 -4.34 -15.90
N ILE A 592 -10.45 -3.80 -14.84
CA ILE A 592 -9.00 -3.78 -14.68
C ILE A 592 -8.43 -5.20 -14.73
N HIS A 593 -7.12 -5.31 -14.92
CA HIS A 593 -6.45 -6.56 -14.59
C HIS A 593 -6.61 -6.89 -13.09
N PRO A 594 -6.65 -8.18 -12.70
CA PRO A 594 -6.51 -8.56 -11.30
C PRO A 594 -5.24 -7.94 -10.71
N THR A 595 -5.36 -7.12 -9.67
CA THR A 595 -4.18 -6.42 -9.11
C THR A 595 -4.12 -6.62 -7.59
N PRO A 596 -3.65 -7.79 -7.14
CA PRO A 596 -3.34 -8.03 -5.75
C PRO A 596 -2.02 -7.34 -5.40
N VAL A 597 -2.10 -6.18 -4.75
CA VAL A 597 -0.92 -5.50 -4.22
C VAL A 597 -0.56 -6.15 -2.90
N VAL A 598 0.68 -6.63 -2.75
CA VAL A 598 1.17 -7.33 -1.58
C VAL A 598 2.25 -6.48 -0.92
N GLY A 599 2.10 -6.17 0.36
CA GLY A 599 3.11 -5.49 1.16
C GLY A 599 3.80 -6.46 2.12
N VAL A 600 5.13 -6.45 2.18
CA VAL A 600 5.91 -7.32 3.08
C VAL A 600 6.74 -6.49 4.04
N LEU A 601 6.63 -6.80 5.34
CA LEU A 601 7.42 -6.20 6.42
C LEU A 601 8.60 -7.12 6.78
N GLY A 602 9.79 -6.55 6.92
CA GLY A 602 10.96 -7.21 7.47
C GLY A 602 11.62 -6.43 8.61
N VAL A 603 12.50 -7.11 9.36
CA VAL A 603 13.21 -6.55 10.51
C VAL A 603 14.72 -6.61 10.29
N LEU A 604 15.41 -5.56 10.73
CA LEU A 604 16.85 -5.45 10.82
C LEU A 604 17.22 -5.22 12.28
N ASP A 605 18.07 -6.08 12.86
CA ASP A 605 18.56 -5.90 14.23
C ASP A 605 19.34 -4.58 14.37
N ASN A 606 20.05 -4.19 13.31
CA ASN A 606 20.72 -2.90 13.21
C ASN A 606 20.64 -2.37 11.78
N VAL A 607 19.97 -1.23 11.59
CA VAL A 607 19.87 -0.59 10.28
C VAL A 607 21.21 -0.24 9.67
N ALA A 608 22.30 -0.10 10.43
CA ALA A 608 23.62 0.19 9.86
C ALA A 608 24.15 -0.94 8.95
N GLU A 609 23.62 -2.15 9.09
CA GLU A 609 23.99 -3.33 8.28
C GLU A 609 23.19 -3.44 6.98
N ARG A 610 22.28 -2.50 6.72
CA ARG A 610 21.48 -2.44 5.48
C ARG A 610 22.34 -2.53 4.21
N VAL A 611 21.86 -3.26 3.22
CA VAL A 611 22.48 -3.35 1.89
C VAL A 611 21.69 -2.47 0.90
N PRO A 612 22.35 -1.51 0.22
CA PRO A 612 21.70 -0.69 -0.81
C PRO A 612 21.66 -1.39 -2.17
N MET A 613 20.81 -0.91 -3.09
CA MET A 613 20.75 -1.43 -4.47
C MET A 613 21.98 -1.03 -5.30
N GLY A 614 22.47 0.20 -5.08
CA GLY A 614 23.41 0.85 -5.99
C GLY A 614 24.86 0.44 -5.77
N PHE A 615 25.61 0.28 -6.87
CA PHE A 615 27.03 -0.03 -6.81
C PHE A 615 27.80 1.01 -5.99
N VAL A 616 28.60 0.54 -5.05
CA VAL A 616 29.33 1.40 -4.12
C VAL A 616 30.58 1.95 -4.79
N PRO A 617 30.81 3.28 -4.80
CA PRO A 617 32.06 3.84 -5.29
C PRO A 617 33.26 3.30 -4.51
N ARG A 618 34.27 2.81 -5.22
CA ARG A 618 35.52 2.33 -4.66
C ARG A 618 36.68 3.29 -4.95
N PRO A 619 37.74 3.32 -4.11
CA PRO A 619 38.96 4.04 -4.42
C PRO A 619 39.53 3.63 -5.78
N ALA A 620 40.25 4.54 -6.43
CA ALA A 620 40.77 4.32 -7.79
C ALA A 620 41.60 3.02 -7.90
N GLY A 621 41.24 2.16 -8.84
CA GLY A 621 41.89 0.87 -9.09
C GLY A 621 41.31 -0.32 -8.33
N ASP A 622 40.34 -0.08 -7.44
CA ASP A 622 39.59 -1.12 -6.73
C ASP A 622 38.18 -1.29 -7.32
N HIS A 623 37.59 -2.48 -7.14
CA HIS A 623 36.30 -2.86 -7.71
C HIS A 623 35.65 -3.97 -6.90
N ASP A 624 34.33 -4.06 -7.02
CA ASP A 624 33.57 -5.19 -6.50
C ASP A 624 33.35 -6.22 -7.59
N GLN A 625 33.25 -7.48 -7.17
CA GLN A 625 32.90 -8.60 -8.03
C GLN A 625 31.38 -8.67 -8.15
N LEU A 626 30.87 -8.85 -9.36
CA LEU A 626 29.44 -8.94 -9.64
C LEU A 626 29.05 -10.40 -9.77
N PHE A 627 28.04 -10.80 -8.99
CA PHE A 627 27.43 -12.12 -9.08
C PHE A 627 25.94 -11.98 -9.36
N LEU A 628 25.43 -12.86 -10.21
CA LEU A 628 23.99 -13.09 -10.38
C LEU A 628 23.61 -14.31 -9.56
N LEU A 629 22.70 -14.13 -8.60
CA LEU A 629 22.08 -15.23 -7.85
C LEU A 629 20.81 -15.70 -8.56
N GLY A 630 20.52 -16.99 -8.49
CA GLY A 630 19.37 -17.61 -9.14
C GLY A 630 19.65 -18.07 -10.58
N GLU A 631 18.62 -18.55 -11.27
CA GLU A 631 18.70 -19.13 -12.62
C GLU A 631 17.86 -18.34 -13.61
N THR A 632 18.38 -18.09 -14.81
CA THR A 632 17.63 -17.44 -15.88
C THR A 632 17.02 -18.48 -16.81
N HIS A 633 15.72 -18.40 -17.06
CA HIS A 633 14.98 -19.26 -17.97
C HIS A 633 14.46 -18.47 -19.18
N VAL A 634 13.80 -19.16 -20.13
CA VAL A 634 13.16 -18.49 -21.28
C VAL A 634 11.74 -18.11 -20.88
N GLU A 635 11.61 -17.11 -20.00
CA GLU A 635 10.35 -16.60 -19.48
C GLU A 635 10.20 -15.14 -19.90
N LEU A 636 9.38 -14.91 -20.94
CA LEU A 636 9.21 -13.60 -21.60
C LEU A 636 7.75 -13.16 -21.63
N SER A 637 6.83 -14.08 -21.33
CA SER A 637 5.39 -13.82 -21.35
C SER A 637 4.97 -12.91 -20.19
N GLY A 638 4.22 -11.85 -20.53
CA GLY A 638 3.82 -10.81 -19.58
C GLY A 638 4.90 -9.76 -19.26
N SER A 639 6.09 -9.88 -19.87
CA SER A 639 7.23 -9.02 -19.54
C SER A 639 7.17 -7.60 -20.08
N GLU A 640 7.96 -6.70 -19.49
CA GLU A 640 8.13 -5.35 -20.01
C GLU A 640 8.74 -5.37 -21.42
N TRP A 641 9.62 -6.31 -21.75
CA TRP A 641 10.11 -6.43 -23.13
C TRP A 641 8.97 -6.75 -24.12
N ALA A 642 8.11 -7.73 -23.78
CA ALA A 642 6.99 -8.12 -24.62
C ALA A 642 6.01 -6.95 -24.84
N TRP A 643 5.75 -6.18 -23.78
CA TRP A 643 4.91 -5.01 -23.85
C TRP A 643 5.56 -3.85 -24.63
N VAL A 644 6.75 -3.42 -24.24
CA VAL A 644 7.42 -2.24 -24.81
C VAL A 644 7.82 -2.42 -26.28
N THR A 645 8.14 -3.65 -26.70
CA THR A 645 8.58 -3.91 -28.08
C THR A 645 7.46 -4.36 -28.99
N HIS A 646 6.47 -5.09 -28.47
CA HIS A 646 5.46 -5.76 -29.29
C HIS A 646 4.01 -5.43 -28.88
N GLU A 647 3.80 -4.62 -27.84
CA GLU A 647 2.48 -4.35 -27.24
C GLU A 647 1.72 -5.65 -26.94
N HIS A 648 2.46 -6.67 -26.50
CA HIS A 648 1.96 -8.02 -26.36
C HIS A 648 1.67 -8.38 -24.90
N LEU A 649 0.48 -8.94 -24.66
CA LEU A 649 0.11 -9.60 -23.42
C LEU A 649 -0.46 -10.99 -23.75
N GLY A 650 0.29 -12.02 -23.39
CA GLY A 650 -0.08 -13.43 -23.60
C GLY A 650 1.00 -14.36 -23.06
N GLY A 651 0.68 -15.66 -22.99
CA GLY A 651 1.56 -16.70 -22.47
C GLY A 651 1.35 -17.00 -20.99
N ILE A 652 2.37 -17.56 -20.35
CA ILE A 652 2.33 -17.98 -18.94
C ILE A 652 3.37 -17.14 -18.18
N PRO A 653 3.02 -16.54 -17.02
CA PRO A 653 3.97 -15.73 -16.26
C PRO A 653 5.16 -16.57 -15.76
N PRO A 654 6.26 -15.93 -15.33
CA PRO A 654 7.42 -16.63 -14.77
C PRO A 654 7.05 -17.59 -13.64
N GLN A 655 7.79 -18.70 -13.50
CA GLN A 655 7.56 -19.63 -12.39
C GLN A 655 8.31 -19.18 -11.14
N VAL A 656 7.62 -19.24 -10.00
CA VAL A 656 8.21 -18.94 -8.68
C VAL A 656 8.35 -20.22 -7.85
N ASP A 657 9.53 -20.39 -7.26
CA ASP A 657 9.82 -21.40 -6.24
C ASP A 657 10.04 -20.69 -4.90
N LEU A 658 9.01 -20.70 -4.04
CA LEU A 658 9.05 -19.98 -2.77
C LEU A 658 10.01 -20.61 -1.76
N ALA A 659 10.32 -21.89 -1.87
CA ALA A 659 11.33 -22.52 -1.04
C ALA A 659 12.73 -21.99 -1.38
N ARG A 660 13.02 -21.78 -2.67
CA ARG A 660 14.24 -21.09 -3.14
C ARG A 660 14.27 -19.62 -2.74
N GLU A 661 13.15 -18.90 -2.82
CA GLU A 661 13.06 -17.51 -2.34
C GLU A 661 13.44 -17.40 -0.85
N ARG A 662 12.95 -18.32 -0.02
CA ARG A 662 13.33 -18.37 1.40
C ARG A 662 14.84 -18.62 1.59
N GLN A 663 15.42 -19.56 0.85
CA GLN A 663 16.86 -19.84 0.92
C GLN A 663 17.70 -18.63 0.48
N LEU A 664 17.26 -17.94 -0.57
CA LEU A 664 17.87 -16.71 -1.06
C LEU A 664 17.80 -15.60 0.00
N ALA A 665 16.66 -15.39 0.65
CA ALA A 665 16.55 -14.40 1.71
C ALA A 665 17.44 -14.71 2.93
N GLU A 666 17.52 -15.98 3.35
CA GLU A 666 18.43 -16.41 4.42
C GLU A 666 19.90 -16.17 4.04
N LEU A 667 20.28 -16.45 2.79
CA LEU A 667 21.61 -16.15 2.27
C LEU A 667 21.91 -14.65 2.32
N LEU A 668 20.99 -13.81 1.84
CA LEU A 668 21.18 -12.36 1.76
C LEU A 668 21.30 -11.74 3.16
N ALA A 669 20.43 -12.13 4.09
CA ALA A 669 20.49 -11.66 5.48
C ALA A 669 21.83 -12.02 6.15
N GLU A 670 22.29 -13.27 5.99
CA GLU A 670 23.56 -13.69 6.56
C GLU A 670 24.74 -12.98 5.88
N ALA A 671 24.75 -12.90 4.55
CA ALA A 671 25.80 -12.23 3.78
C ALA A 671 25.90 -10.73 4.11
N ALA A 672 24.77 -10.05 4.33
CA ALA A 672 24.72 -8.67 4.81
C ALA A 672 25.36 -8.56 6.20
N ARG A 673 24.92 -9.40 7.15
CA ARG A 673 25.38 -9.43 8.54
C ARG A 673 26.90 -9.64 8.68
N VAL A 674 27.50 -10.47 7.82
CA VAL A 674 28.97 -10.71 7.79
C VAL A 674 29.73 -9.77 6.85
N GLY A 675 29.08 -8.76 6.27
CA GLY A 675 29.70 -7.74 5.43
C GLY A 675 30.25 -8.29 4.11
N HIS A 676 29.62 -9.30 3.53
CA HIS A 676 29.99 -9.88 2.23
C HIS A 676 29.34 -9.16 1.04
N LEU A 677 28.38 -8.27 1.29
CA LEU A 677 27.68 -7.52 0.25
C LEU A 677 27.99 -6.03 0.37
N SER A 678 28.33 -5.42 -0.77
CA SER A 678 28.36 -3.96 -0.92
C SER A 678 27.04 -3.41 -1.41
N SER A 679 26.40 -4.14 -2.32
CA SER A 679 25.07 -3.85 -2.85
C SER A 679 24.36 -5.15 -3.24
N ALA A 680 23.03 -5.12 -3.23
CA ALA A 680 22.15 -6.19 -3.68
C ALA A 680 20.88 -5.54 -4.24
N HIS A 681 20.47 -5.97 -5.42
CA HIS A 681 19.31 -5.45 -6.12
C HIS A 681 18.56 -6.59 -6.78
N ASP A 682 17.24 -6.62 -6.65
CA ASP A 682 16.41 -7.65 -7.21
C ASP A 682 16.39 -7.60 -8.76
N LEU A 683 15.95 -8.71 -9.37
CA LEU A 683 15.62 -8.76 -10.79
C LEU A 683 14.12 -8.97 -10.94
N SER A 684 13.43 -7.91 -11.28
CA SER A 684 11.99 -7.82 -11.49
C SER A 684 11.72 -7.42 -12.96
N ASP A 685 10.93 -6.38 -13.18
CA ASP A 685 10.57 -5.86 -14.49
C ASP A 685 11.83 -5.45 -15.29
N GLY A 686 11.93 -5.90 -16.55
CA GLY A 686 13.07 -5.62 -17.43
C GLY A 686 14.32 -6.49 -17.20
N GLY A 687 14.36 -7.30 -16.15
CA GLY A 687 15.40 -8.30 -15.89
C GLY A 687 16.79 -7.72 -15.61
N LEU A 688 17.83 -8.54 -15.83
CA LEU A 688 19.22 -8.21 -15.47
C LEU A 688 19.70 -6.88 -16.07
N ALA A 689 19.29 -6.58 -17.30
CA ALA A 689 19.73 -5.38 -17.99
C ALA A 689 19.21 -4.11 -17.30
N GLN A 690 17.96 -4.12 -16.82
CA GLN A 690 17.39 -3.04 -16.02
C GLN A 690 18.15 -2.92 -14.69
N SER A 691 18.30 -4.01 -13.95
CA SER A 691 18.99 -3.99 -12.65
C SER A 691 20.43 -3.48 -12.74
N LEU A 692 21.15 -3.80 -13.83
CA LEU A 692 22.49 -3.26 -14.09
C LEU A 692 22.46 -1.74 -14.33
N VAL A 693 21.48 -1.23 -15.07
CA VAL A 693 21.32 0.21 -15.34
C VAL A 693 21.00 0.94 -14.04
N GLU A 694 20.01 0.48 -13.27
CA GLU A 694 19.60 1.10 -12.01
C GLU A 694 20.73 1.11 -10.99
N SER A 695 21.39 -0.04 -10.78
CA SER A 695 22.54 -0.18 -9.88
C SER A 695 23.69 0.77 -10.26
N SER A 696 23.93 0.94 -11.56
CA SER A 696 24.99 1.81 -12.07
C SER A 696 24.65 3.30 -11.91
N LEU A 697 23.42 3.69 -12.26
CA LEU A 697 22.98 5.09 -12.25
C LEU A 697 22.81 5.64 -10.84
N ARG A 698 22.43 4.79 -9.87
CA ARG A 698 22.17 5.16 -8.48
C ARG A 698 23.29 5.96 -7.84
N ARG A 699 24.55 5.60 -8.12
CA ARG A 699 25.76 6.28 -7.61
C ARG A 699 26.77 6.66 -8.69
N GLY A 700 26.41 6.51 -9.96
CA GLY A 700 27.27 6.86 -11.10
C GLY A 700 28.50 5.95 -11.22
N VAL A 701 28.35 4.67 -10.92
CA VAL A 701 29.43 3.67 -10.99
C VAL A 701 29.14 2.73 -12.16
N GLY A 702 30.06 2.65 -13.13
CA GLY A 702 29.90 1.76 -14.28
C GLY A 702 30.08 0.29 -13.92
N ALA A 703 29.92 -0.59 -14.91
CA ALA A 703 30.19 -2.01 -14.76
C ALA A 703 30.69 -2.62 -16.07
N ARG A 704 31.51 -3.66 -15.95
CA ARG A 704 31.96 -4.50 -17.06
C ARG A 704 31.46 -5.92 -16.82
N VAL A 705 30.52 -6.33 -17.65
CA VAL A 705 29.76 -7.57 -17.52
C VAL A 705 30.14 -8.54 -18.62
N VAL A 706 30.29 -9.81 -18.29
CA VAL A 706 30.51 -10.93 -19.22
C VAL A 706 29.33 -11.88 -19.07
N LEU A 707 28.70 -12.22 -20.19
CA LEU A 707 27.61 -13.17 -20.22
C LEU A 707 28.16 -14.60 -20.30
N PRO A 708 27.61 -15.57 -19.56
CA PRO A 708 28.04 -16.96 -19.67
C PRO A 708 27.73 -17.52 -21.06
N GLU A 709 28.58 -18.44 -21.55
CA GLU A 709 28.35 -19.11 -22.84
C GLU A 709 27.10 -20.00 -22.81
N GLN A 710 26.77 -20.56 -21.64
CA GLN A 710 25.59 -21.39 -21.39
C GLN A 710 25.06 -21.13 -19.99
N PHE A 711 23.74 -21.16 -19.84
CA PHE A 711 23.01 -21.05 -18.58
C PHE A 711 21.73 -21.91 -18.67
N ALA A 712 20.96 -22.01 -17.58
CA ALA A 712 19.79 -22.90 -17.51
C ALA A 712 18.78 -22.71 -18.66
N GLY A 713 18.52 -21.46 -19.06
CA GLY A 713 17.63 -21.09 -20.16
C GLY A 713 18.25 -21.12 -21.57
N GLY A 714 19.52 -21.52 -21.73
CA GLY A 714 20.17 -21.66 -23.04
C GLY A 714 21.48 -20.86 -23.15
N SER A 715 21.68 -20.18 -24.28
CA SER A 715 22.93 -19.47 -24.60
C SER A 715 22.72 -18.12 -25.29
N MET A 716 21.48 -17.62 -25.33
CA MET A 716 21.15 -16.38 -26.04
C MET A 716 21.37 -15.17 -25.12
N PRO A 717 22.23 -14.20 -25.48
CA PRO A 717 22.44 -12.97 -24.71
C PRO A 717 21.15 -12.23 -24.36
N PHE A 718 20.23 -12.14 -25.32
CA PHE A 718 18.91 -11.53 -25.11
C PHE A 718 18.16 -12.12 -23.91
N VAL A 719 18.07 -13.46 -23.83
CA VAL A 719 17.34 -14.12 -22.75
C VAL A 719 18.01 -13.87 -21.41
N PHE A 720 19.35 -13.94 -21.35
CA PHE A 720 20.08 -13.70 -20.11
C PHE A 720 19.91 -12.26 -19.58
N LEU A 721 19.81 -11.29 -20.49
CA LEU A 721 19.68 -9.87 -20.17
C LEU A 721 18.24 -9.45 -19.82
N PHE A 722 17.24 -9.93 -20.54
CA PHE A 722 15.88 -9.35 -20.53
C PHE A 722 14.78 -10.28 -20.03
N SER A 723 15.08 -11.55 -19.71
CA SER A 723 14.08 -12.42 -19.08
C SER A 723 13.83 -11.98 -17.63
N GLU A 724 12.58 -12.10 -17.21
CA GLU A 724 12.08 -11.71 -15.89
C GLU A 724 11.85 -12.94 -14.99
N SER A 725 12.65 -14.00 -15.14
CA SER A 725 12.65 -15.14 -14.21
C SER A 725 12.75 -14.68 -12.75
N ALA A 726 11.90 -15.24 -11.89
CA ALA A 726 11.82 -14.93 -10.46
C ALA A 726 13.01 -15.51 -9.66
N GLY A 727 13.15 -15.13 -8.39
CA GLY A 727 14.18 -15.69 -7.49
C GLY A 727 15.62 -15.32 -7.86
N ARG A 728 15.83 -14.14 -8.46
CA ARG A 728 17.16 -13.66 -8.87
C ARG A 728 17.52 -12.32 -8.24
N VAL A 729 18.81 -12.15 -7.94
CA VAL A 729 19.37 -10.93 -7.34
C VAL A 729 20.76 -10.67 -7.92
N LEU A 730 21.01 -9.42 -8.31
CA LEU A 730 22.32 -8.92 -8.67
C LEU A 730 23.03 -8.43 -7.40
N VAL A 731 24.20 -9.00 -7.09
CA VAL A 731 24.99 -8.58 -5.93
C VAL A 731 26.37 -8.09 -6.33
N SER A 732 26.87 -7.08 -5.61
CA SER A 732 28.28 -6.68 -5.66
C SER A 732 28.98 -7.07 -4.37
N VAL A 733 30.07 -7.82 -4.50
CA VAL A 733 30.84 -8.42 -3.41
C VAL A 733 32.20 -7.73 -3.32
N PRO A 734 32.60 -7.22 -2.13
CA PRO A 734 33.92 -6.64 -1.93
C PRO A 734 35.03 -7.62 -2.32
N ARG A 735 36.09 -7.06 -2.91
CA ARG A 735 37.26 -7.86 -3.26
C ARG A 735 37.85 -8.56 -2.03
N GLY A 736 38.19 -9.83 -2.17
CA GLY A 736 38.69 -10.70 -1.09
C GLY A 736 37.61 -11.45 -0.31
N HIS A 737 36.33 -11.14 -0.54
CA HIS A 737 35.20 -11.83 0.11
C HIS A 737 34.59 -12.92 -0.78
N GLU A 738 35.04 -13.08 -2.02
CA GLU A 738 34.42 -13.94 -3.03
C GLU A 738 34.34 -15.40 -2.61
N LYS A 739 35.44 -15.93 -2.03
CA LYS A 739 35.49 -17.32 -1.59
C LYS A 739 34.54 -17.60 -0.44
N ALA A 740 34.43 -16.66 0.50
CA ALA A 740 33.53 -16.81 1.64
C ALA A 740 32.08 -16.68 1.20
N PHE A 741 31.78 -15.71 0.33
CA PHE A 741 30.45 -15.52 -0.25
C PHE A 741 29.97 -16.74 -1.06
N THR A 742 30.80 -17.25 -1.97
CA THR A 742 30.44 -18.41 -2.81
C THR A 742 30.32 -19.70 -2.00
N ALA A 743 31.10 -19.85 -0.92
CA ALA A 743 30.92 -20.95 0.04
C ALA A 743 29.57 -20.85 0.77
N LEU A 744 29.16 -19.64 1.18
CA LEU A 744 27.86 -19.40 1.80
C LEU A 744 26.70 -19.68 0.82
N CYS A 745 26.84 -19.31 -0.45
CA CYS A 745 25.87 -19.65 -1.49
C CYS A 745 25.72 -21.18 -1.64
N ALA A 746 26.85 -21.90 -1.66
CA ALA A 746 26.86 -23.36 -1.74
C ALA A 746 26.23 -24.03 -0.50
N GLU A 747 26.49 -23.50 0.70
CA GLU A 747 25.86 -23.97 1.96
C GLU A 747 24.34 -23.81 1.92
N ARG A 748 23.84 -22.71 1.37
CA ARG A 748 22.41 -22.40 1.24
C ARG A 748 21.75 -23.04 0.01
N GLY A 749 22.53 -23.67 -0.86
CA GLY A 749 22.03 -24.29 -2.09
C GLY A 749 21.55 -23.29 -3.15
N VAL A 750 22.00 -22.03 -3.09
CA VAL A 750 21.61 -20.97 -4.02
C VAL A 750 22.57 -20.96 -5.22
N PRO A 751 22.08 -21.15 -6.46
CA PRO A 751 22.92 -21.07 -7.65
C PRO A 751 23.39 -19.63 -7.87
N TRP A 752 24.61 -19.50 -8.39
CA TRP A 752 25.22 -18.21 -8.66
C TRP A 752 26.11 -18.27 -9.89
N GLU A 753 26.23 -17.15 -10.59
CA GLU A 753 27.13 -16.95 -11.73
C GLU A 753 27.99 -15.72 -11.47
N PHE A 754 29.30 -15.80 -11.74
CA PHE A 754 30.15 -14.62 -11.76
C PHE A 754 29.98 -13.91 -13.10
N ILE A 755 29.48 -12.68 -13.07
CA ILE A 755 29.12 -11.95 -14.30
C ILE A 755 29.99 -10.74 -14.57
N GLY A 756 30.97 -10.42 -13.73
CA GLY A 756 31.91 -9.33 -14.03
C GLY A 756 32.28 -8.48 -12.82
N VAL A 757 32.55 -7.19 -13.05
CA VAL A 757 33.04 -6.28 -12.00
C VAL A 757 32.45 -4.89 -12.13
N THR A 758 32.38 -4.15 -11.02
CA THR A 758 32.12 -2.72 -11.08
C THR A 758 33.31 -1.97 -11.72
N ASP A 759 33.03 -0.83 -12.34
CA ASP A 759 34.03 0.01 -13.01
C ASP A 759 33.82 1.49 -12.64
N PRO A 760 34.29 1.93 -11.45
CA PRO A 760 34.13 3.31 -10.99
C PRO A 760 34.78 4.38 -11.87
N ALA A 761 35.75 4.01 -12.71
CA ALA A 761 36.47 4.94 -13.58
C ALA A 761 36.01 4.89 -15.04
N GLY A 762 35.27 3.84 -15.44
CA GLY A 762 34.91 3.58 -16.83
C GLY A 762 33.81 4.46 -17.40
N GLY A 763 32.97 5.06 -16.55
CA GLY A 763 31.88 5.97 -16.95
C GLY A 763 30.84 5.34 -17.90
N ALA A 764 30.75 4.01 -17.93
CA ALA A 764 29.87 3.27 -18.85
C ALA A 764 29.42 1.93 -18.26
N LEU A 765 28.30 1.42 -18.76
CA LEU A 765 27.93 0.01 -18.65
C LEU A 765 28.41 -0.70 -19.92
N GLU A 766 29.27 -1.68 -19.76
CA GLU A 766 29.78 -2.51 -20.85
C GLU A 766 29.35 -3.97 -20.64
N VAL A 767 28.64 -4.51 -21.62
CA VAL A 767 28.35 -5.94 -21.74
C VAL A 767 29.26 -6.49 -22.83
N HIS A 768 30.31 -7.20 -22.42
CA HIS A 768 31.40 -7.62 -23.29
C HIS A 768 30.91 -8.40 -24.51
N GLY A 769 31.33 -7.96 -25.70
CA GLY A 769 30.95 -8.55 -26.98
C GLY A 769 29.52 -8.23 -27.43
N GLN A 770 28.73 -7.51 -26.62
CA GLN A 770 27.36 -7.09 -26.96
C GLN A 770 27.29 -5.57 -27.15
N PHE A 771 27.47 -4.75 -26.13
CA PHE A 771 27.38 -3.30 -26.26
C PHE A 771 28.11 -2.55 -25.14
N ARG A 772 28.34 -1.26 -25.36
CA ARG A 772 28.84 -0.31 -24.36
C ARG A 772 28.02 0.97 -24.45
N ILE A 773 27.45 1.41 -23.33
CA ILE A 773 26.62 2.62 -23.24
C ILE A 773 27.18 3.51 -22.14
N GLY A 774 27.38 4.80 -22.43
CA GLY A 774 27.85 5.76 -21.42
C GLY A 774 26.78 5.99 -20.34
N LEU A 775 27.22 6.25 -19.10
CA LEU A 775 26.27 6.51 -18.01
C LEU A 775 25.42 7.77 -18.25
N ASP A 776 25.94 8.77 -18.96
CA ASP A 776 25.18 9.97 -19.30
C ASP A 776 24.04 9.66 -20.28
N GLU A 777 24.30 8.82 -21.28
CA GLU A 777 23.28 8.37 -22.25
C GLU A 777 22.21 7.51 -21.57
N LEU A 778 22.62 6.57 -20.71
CA LEU A 778 21.69 5.80 -19.89
C LEU A 778 20.83 6.70 -19.00
N ARG A 779 21.45 7.70 -18.37
CA ARG A 779 20.74 8.65 -17.51
C ARG A 779 19.73 9.46 -18.30
N GLU A 780 20.09 10.00 -19.44
CA GLU A 780 19.19 10.78 -20.31
C GLU A 780 17.95 9.95 -20.71
N ALA A 781 18.16 8.70 -21.14
CA ALA A 781 17.07 7.78 -21.49
C ALA A 781 16.19 7.43 -20.29
N HIS A 782 16.80 7.07 -19.15
CA HIS A 782 16.11 6.60 -17.96
C HIS A 782 15.34 7.71 -17.24
N THR A 783 15.88 8.93 -17.15
CA THR A 783 15.27 10.03 -16.38
C THR A 783 14.36 10.94 -17.20
N GLY A 784 14.44 10.89 -18.53
CA GLY A 784 13.76 11.86 -19.40
C GLY A 784 12.25 11.64 -19.56
N THR A 785 11.74 10.42 -19.34
CA THR A 785 10.38 10.05 -19.77
C THR A 785 9.27 10.73 -18.95
N LEU A 786 9.23 10.56 -17.63
CA LEU A 786 8.15 11.15 -16.82
C LEU A 786 8.16 12.69 -16.82
N PRO A 787 9.32 13.38 -16.70
CA PRO A 787 9.34 14.84 -16.83
C PRO A 787 8.84 15.34 -18.19
N ARG A 788 9.11 14.62 -19.28
CA ARG A 788 8.61 14.99 -20.62
C ARG A 788 7.09 14.83 -20.73
N LEU A 789 6.53 13.79 -20.11
CA LEU A 789 5.09 13.53 -20.12
C LEU A 789 4.32 14.47 -19.18
N PHE A 790 4.87 14.80 -18.00
CA PHE A 790 4.10 15.42 -16.91
C PHE A 790 4.70 16.74 -16.36
N GLY A 791 5.92 17.13 -16.73
CA GLY A 791 6.62 18.31 -16.20
C GLY A 791 6.15 19.69 -16.70
N GLY A 792 5.12 19.74 -17.55
CA GLY A 792 4.58 20.99 -18.12
C GLY A 792 5.50 21.71 -19.12
N ALA A 793 5.01 22.79 -19.75
CA ALA A 793 5.74 23.53 -20.79
C ALA A 793 6.98 24.30 -20.28
N GLU A 794 7.15 24.46 -18.96
CA GLU A 794 8.35 25.07 -18.37
C GLU A 794 9.53 24.09 -18.30
N ALA A 795 9.31 22.79 -18.05
CA ALA A 795 10.38 21.78 -18.11
C ALA A 795 10.93 21.65 -19.54
N ALA A 796 10.07 21.75 -20.55
CA ALA A 796 10.45 21.75 -21.97
C ALA A 796 11.29 22.98 -22.39
N ARG A 797 11.29 24.09 -21.62
CA ARG A 797 12.10 25.28 -21.92
C ARG A 797 13.55 25.16 -21.46
N VAL A 798 13.80 24.37 -20.41
CA VAL A 798 15.15 24.17 -19.86
C VAL A 798 16.04 23.40 -20.85
N GLU A 799 15.48 22.45 -21.61
CA GLU A 799 16.22 21.74 -22.68
C GLU A 799 16.52 22.61 -23.91
N VAL A 800 15.66 23.60 -24.23
CA VAL A 800 15.83 24.45 -25.42
C VAL A 800 16.84 25.58 -25.20
N GLU A 801 17.06 26.02 -23.95
CA GLU A 801 18.12 26.99 -23.64
C GLU A 801 19.52 26.36 -23.60
N ALA A 802 19.65 25.08 -23.24
CA ALA A 802 20.93 24.37 -23.24
C ALA A 802 21.48 24.08 -24.66
N THR A 803 20.62 24.11 -25.69
CA THR A 803 20.99 23.79 -27.09
C THR A 803 21.15 24.99 -28.02
N ARG A 804 21.09 26.25 -27.51
CA ARG A 804 21.25 27.46 -28.34
C ARG A 804 22.48 28.28 -27.97
N THR A 805 23.67 27.72 -28.22
CA THR A 805 24.86 28.52 -28.55
C THR A 805 25.17 28.36 -30.04
N GLY A 806 24.43 29.09 -30.86
CA GLY A 806 24.61 29.13 -32.31
C GLY A 806 23.97 30.38 -32.89
N THR A 807 24.82 31.34 -33.22
CA THR A 807 24.52 32.59 -33.94
C THR A 807 23.58 32.35 -35.13
N THR A 808 22.56 33.19 -35.33
CA THR A 808 22.23 33.82 -36.64
C THR A 808 21.17 34.93 -36.49
N THR A 809 21.43 35.98 -37.26
CA THR A 809 20.79 37.24 -37.61
C THR A 809 19.25 37.33 -37.71
N VAL A 810 18.75 38.50 -37.30
CA VAL A 810 17.40 39.05 -37.40
C VAL A 810 17.06 39.52 -38.83
N LEU A 811 15.85 39.23 -39.32
CA LEU A 811 15.08 40.09 -40.25
C LEU A 811 13.55 39.92 -40.03
N PRO A 812 12.72 40.95 -40.27
CA PRO A 812 11.34 41.03 -39.77
C PRO A 812 10.26 40.73 -40.82
N ALA A 813 9.08 40.28 -40.39
CA ALA A 813 7.87 40.27 -41.22
C ALA A 813 6.60 40.62 -40.41
N THR A 814 6.15 41.86 -40.64
CA THR A 814 4.77 42.35 -40.88
C THR A 814 3.57 41.85 -40.05
N ALA A 815 2.85 42.87 -39.55
CA ALA A 815 1.60 42.86 -38.81
C ALA A 815 0.34 42.49 -39.64
N GLU A 816 -0.70 41.97 -38.98
CA GLU A 816 -1.97 42.70 -38.75
C GLU A 816 -2.94 41.94 -37.79
N GLN A 817 -3.17 42.58 -36.63
CA GLN A 817 -4.33 42.70 -35.72
C GLN A 817 -5.23 41.51 -35.30
N PRO A 818 -5.54 41.47 -33.99
CA PRO A 818 -6.90 41.27 -33.49
C PRO A 818 -7.44 42.48 -32.69
N ILE A 819 -8.76 42.44 -32.56
CA ILE A 819 -9.71 43.48 -32.17
C ILE A 819 -9.74 43.69 -30.65
N ASP A 820 -9.94 44.95 -30.27
CA ASP A 820 -9.96 45.50 -28.92
C ASP A 820 -11.39 45.48 -28.32
N VAL A 821 -11.54 45.03 -27.07
CA VAL A 821 -12.67 45.41 -26.20
C VAL A 821 -12.23 45.48 -24.73
N ASP A 822 -12.38 46.68 -24.17
CA ASP A 822 -12.00 47.19 -22.85
C ASP A 822 -12.85 46.64 -21.68
N PRO A 823 -12.30 46.53 -20.46
CA PRO A 823 -13.03 47.12 -19.34
C PRO A 823 -12.14 47.86 -18.32
N ALA A 824 -12.46 49.15 -18.13
CA ALA A 824 -12.05 49.95 -16.99
C ALA A 824 -13.01 49.82 -15.79
N GLU A 825 -12.42 50.06 -14.60
CA GLU A 825 -12.99 50.37 -13.27
C GLU A 825 -13.52 49.22 -12.40
N VAL A 826 -12.77 48.85 -11.34
CA VAL A 826 -13.16 49.04 -9.93
C VAL A 826 -11.89 49.23 -9.06
N ALA A 827 -12.02 50.13 -8.09
CA ALA A 827 -10.99 50.79 -7.28
C ALA A 827 -10.33 49.96 -6.15
N SER A 828 -9.17 50.48 -5.74
CA SER A 828 -8.25 50.06 -4.68
C SER A 828 -8.56 50.66 -3.29
N GLU A 829 -8.33 49.90 -2.22
CA GLU A 829 -7.84 50.41 -0.92
C GLU A 829 -6.82 49.41 -0.30
N PRO A 830 -5.79 49.88 0.46
CA PRO A 830 -4.65 49.06 0.89
C PRO A 830 -4.68 48.64 2.37
N ILE A 831 -4.13 47.46 2.69
CA ILE A 831 -3.86 46.98 4.06
C ILE A 831 -2.36 47.02 4.36
N ALA A 832 -2.05 47.40 5.61
CA ALA A 832 -0.77 47.85 6.14
C ALA A 832 0.29 46.76 6.39
N GLN A 833 1.57 47.18 6.32
CA GLN A 833 2.77 46.46 6.72
C GLN A 833 3.06 46.59 8.23
N ALA A 834 3.51 45.49 8.84
CA ALA A 834 4.32 45.42 10.07
C ALA A 834 5.19 44.15 9.97
N GLY A 835 6.46 44.07 10.38
CA GLY A 835 7.43 45.00 10.93
C GLY A 835 8.77 44.25 11.00
N ALA A 836 9.88 44.93 10.68
CA ALA A 836 11.23 44.36 10.68
C ALA A 836 11.87 44.41 12.09
N ALA A 837 12.65 43.37 12.43
CA ALA A 837 13.47 43.32 13.64
C ALA A 837 14.82 44.05 13.43
N PRO A 838 15.39 44.71 14.46
CA PRO A 838 16.57 45.57 14.29
C PRO A 838 17.90 44.83 14.56
N ALA A 839 18.91 45.21 13.78
CA ALA A 839 20.33 44.97 14.07
C ALA A 839 20.86 46.06 15.02
N ALA A 840 21.75 45.68 15.94
CA ALA A 840 22.52 46.60 16.78
C ALA A 840 24.02 46.36 16.59
N THR A 841 24.77 47.46 16.45
CA THR A 841 26.22 47.55 16.21
C THR A 841 26.98 48.10 17.42
N GLY A 842 28.23 47.63 17.60
CA GLY A 842 29.37 48.36 18.21
C GLY A 842 29.70 48.00 19.67
N ALA A 843 30.96 47.96 20.14
CA ALA A 843 32.28 48.17 19.55
C ALA A 843 33.39 47.80 20.58
N GLU A 844 34.63 47.69 20.09
CA GLU A 844 35.94 47.89 20.76
C GLU A 844 36.68 46.77 21.55
N ALA A 845 37.68 46.22 20.85
CA ALA A 845 39.13 46.29 21.11
C ALA A 845 39.75 45.68 22.39
N THR A 846 40.69 44.73 22.21
CA THR A 846 42.16 44.90 22.39
C THR A 846 42.86 43.53 22.50
N GLY A 847 44.09 43.39 21.99
CA GLY A 847 45.05 42.40 22.51
C GLY A 847 45.71 41.41 21.54
N SER A 848 46.54 41.95 20.64
CA SER A 848 47.88 41.47 20.24
C SER A 848 48.27 39.96 20.18
N ALA A 849 48.82 39.62 19.01
CA ALA A 849 50.17 39.08 18.79
C ALA A 849 50.46 37.58 18.97
N ASP A 850 50.71 36.97 17.80
CA ASP A 850 52.00 36.37 17.40
C ASP A 850 52.18 34.84 17.31
N VAL A 851 52.31 34.41 16.04
CA VAL A 851 53.47 33.74 15.40
C VAL A 851 53.73 32.24 15.69
N ALA A 852 53.37 31.45 14.66
CA ALA A 852 54.20 30.60 13.78
C ALA A 852 55.04 29.39 14.27
N ASP A 853 55.12 28.46 13.30
CA ASP A 853 56.17 27.49 12.98
C ASP A 853 56.36 26.19 13.81
N ALA A 854 55.78 25.11 13.28
CA ALA A 854 56.43 24.01 12.53
C ALA A 854 57.66 23.25 13.13
N PRO A 855 58.18 22.14 12.52
CA PRO A 855 58.19 20.78 13.11
C PRO A 855 59.60 20.13 13.20
N VAL A 856 59.77 19.01 13.91
CA VAL A 856 61.01 18.15 13.91
C VAL A 856 60.60 16.73 14.40
N THR A 857 60.58 15.65 13.60
CA THR A 857 61.63 14.62 13.23
C THR A 857 62.31 13.94 14.45
N ASP A 858 62.80 12.71 14.48
CA ASP A 858 63.03 11.58 13.56
C ASP A 858 63.35 10.31 14.40
N ASP A 859 63.57 9.18 13.72
CA ASP A 859 64.41 8.00 14.08
C ASP A 859 63.73 6.62 14.12
N ALA A 860 63.96 5.87 13.03
CA ALA A 860 64.11 4.41 12.93
C ALA A 860 65.58 4.01 13.29
N PRO A 861 66.16 2.81 13.02
CA PRO A 861 65.64 1.58 12.35
C PRO A 861 66.12 0.24 12.99
N ALA A 862 65.73 -0.92 12.40
CA ALA A 862 66.65 -1.98 11.95
C ALA A 862 65.91 -3.25 11.43
N ASP A 863 66.25 -3.63 10.20
CA ASP A 863 66.03 -4.92 9.53
C ASP A 863 66.83 -6.06 10.18
N GLU A 864 66.38 -7.31 9.98
CA GLU A 864 67.28 -8.38 9.54
C GLU A 864 66.54 -9.48 8.74
N ALA A 865 67.07 -9.74 7.54
CA ALA A 865 66.66 -10.73 6.56
C ALA A 865 67.55 -12.00 6.70
N SER A 866 66.99 -13.20 6.55
CA SER A 866 67.15 -14.11 5.37
C SER A 866 68.20 -15.22 5.48
N ALA A 867 67.87 -16.33 4.79
CA ALA A 867 68.72 -17.39 4.23
C ALA A 867 69.24 -18.48 5.21
N ASP A 868 69.30 -19.78 4.90
CA ASP A 868 69.61 -20.40 3.59
C ASP A 868 69.24 -21.91 3.51
N GLU A 869 68.98 -22.33 2.25
CA GLU A 869 69.39 -23.55 1.53
C GLU A 869 69.17 -25.02 2.01
N ALA A 870 68.26 -25.69 1.29
CA ALA A 870 68.53 -26.71 0.23
C ALA A 870 68.91 -28.20 0.52
N LEU A 871 68.31 -29.06 -0.34
CA LEU A 871 68.79 -30.31 -0.96
C LEU A 871 68.27 -31.71 -0.48
N VAL A 872 67.53 -32.35 -1.41
CA VAL A 872 67.73 -33.70 -2.01
C VAL A 872 67.14 -34.95 -1.31
N ASP A 873 66.10 -35.48 -1.99
CA ASP A 873 65.93 -36.85 -2.54
C ASP A 873 66.06 -38.09 -1.64
N GLU A 874 65.01 -38.93 -1.61
CA GLU A 874 65.06 -40.38 -1.88
C GLU A 874 63.67 -41.03 -1.68
N ALA A 875 63.16 -41.68 -2.74
CA ALA A 875 62.25 -42.83 -2.68
C ALA A 875 63.10 -44.12 -2.85
N PRO A 876 62.59 -45.39 -2.87
CA PRO A 876 61.20 -45.87 -2.87
C PRO A 876 60.98 -47.21 -2.07
N ALA A 877 59.89 -47.94 -2.43
CA ALA A 877 59.58 -49.38 -2.25
C ALA A 877 58.54 -49.71 -1.14
N ASP A 878 57.59 -50.64 -1.29
CA ASP A 878 56.91 -51.34 -2.40
C ASP A 878 55.83 -52.26 -1.75
N ALA A 879 54.94 -52.85 -2.59
CA ALA A 879 54.02 -53.99 -2.33
C ALA A 879 52.71 -53.74 -1.54
N ASP A 880 51.52 -54.29 -1.85
CA ASP A 880 50.99 -55.23 -2.86
C ASP A 880 49.44 -55.03 -2.78
N ALA A 881 48.68 -54.78 -3.86
CA ALA A 881 48.14 -55.68 -4.90
C ALA A 881 46.79 -56.39 -4.57
N ALA A 882 45.76 -56.01 -5.38
CA ALA A 882 44.68 -56.81 -5.99
C ALA A 882 43.50 -57.30 -5.09
N THR A 883 42.22 -57.38 -5.50
CA THR A 883 41.46 -57.60 -6.76
C THR A 883 39.98 -57.17 -6.55
N GLU A 884 39.31 -56.38 -7.41
CA GLU A 884 38.47 -56.70 -8.60
C GLU A 884 37.07 -57.35 -8.39
N ALA A 885 36.04 -56.67 -8.94
CA ALA A 885 34.72 -57.07 -9.55
C ALA A 885 33.73 -57.98 -8.76
N ASP A 886 32.40 -57.92 -8.89
CA ASP A 886 31.49 -57.68 -10.03
C ASP A 886 30.04 -57.43 -9.52
N ALA A 887 29.16 -56.87 -10.36
CA ALA A 887 27.72 -56.57 -10.08
C ALA A 887 26.78 -57.77 -10.37
N PRO A 888 25.45 -57.64 -10.63
CA PRO A 888 24.28 -57.10 -9.89
C PRO A 888 23.15 -58.16 -9.71
N GLU A 889 22.03 -57.87 -9.01
CA GLU A 889 20.65 -58.27 -9.43
C GLU A 889 19.52 -57.80 -8.47
N ALA A 890 18.34 -57.64 -9.06
CA ALA A 890 17.09 -57.07 -8.53
C ALA A 890 16.13 -58.11 -7.90
N ALA A 891 15.16 -57.67 -7.09
CA ALA A 891 13.74 -58.07 -7.12
C ALA A 891 12.92 -57.43 -5.97
N GLU A 892 11.73 -56.92 -6.30
CA GLU A 892 10.65 -56.43 -5.44
C GLU A 892 9.85 -57.59 -4.75
N PRO A 893 8.60 -57.39 -4.26
CA PRO A 893 8.21 -56.93 -2.93
C PRO A 893 7.35 -58.00 -2.21
N ASP A 894 6.88 -57.74 -0.98
CA ASP A 894 5.81 -58.57 -0.41
C ASP A 894 4.78 -57.76 0.37
N ASP A 895 3.54 -58.21 0.22
CA ASP A 895 2.28 -57.53 0.50
C ASP A 895 1.48 -58.33 1.54
N SER A 896 0.50 -57.67 2.14
CA SER A 896 -0.65 -58.24 2.88
C SER A 896 -0.45 -58.79 4.30
N ALA A 897 -1.28 -58.30 5.23
CA ALA A 897 -2.42 -59.06 5.74
C ALA A 897 -3.29 -58.23 6.71
N THR A 898 -4.58 -58.24 6.40
CA THR A 898 -5.75 -57.73 7.10
C THR A 898 -6.11 -58.55 8.35
N ALA A 899 -6.87 -57.96 9.30
CA ALA A 899 -8.20 -58.45 9.73
C ALA A 899 -8.73 -57.84 11.06
N THR A 900 -9.86 -57.14 10.93
CA THR A 900 -11.13 -57.26 11.71
C THR A 900 -11.20 -56.99 13.23
N GLY A 901 -11.97 -55.96 13.61
CA GLY A 901 -13.36 -56.17 14.10
C GLY A 901 -13.70 -55.97 15.60
N ASP A 902 -14.18 -54.76 15.93
CA ASP A 902 -15.44 -54.41 16.68
C ASP A 902 -15.64 -54.81 18.17
N PRO A 903 -16.66 -54.30 18.91
CA PRO A 903 -17.02 -52.93 19.32
C PRO A 903 -17.15 -52.78 20.87
N ASP A 904 -17.39 -51.56 21.40
CA ASP A 904 -18.63 -51.15 22.15
C ASP A 904 -18.44 -50.01 23.20
N GLN A 905 -19.38 -49.04 23.13
CA GLN A 905 -19.97 -48.16 24.18
C GLN A 905 -19.17 -47.11 25.03
N ARG A 906 -19.31 -45.82 24.62
CA ARG A 906 -19.82 -44.56 25.28
C ARG A 906 -19.74 -44.35 26.83
N PRO A 907 -20.01 -43.11 27.37
CA PRO A 907 -19.53 -41.74 27.08
C PRO A 907 -19.23 -40.89 28.37
N ALA A 908 -18.56 -39.73 28.26
CA ALA A 908 -18.61 -38.57 29.21
C ALA A 908 -17.73 -37.42 28.67
N THR A 909 -18.29 -36.29 28.21
CA THR A 909 -18.34 -34.98 28.93
C THR A 909 -17.00 -34.52 29.55
N ASP A 910 -16.34 -33.49 29.00
CA ASP A 910 -16.37 -32.12 29.56
C ASP A 910 -15.55 -31.10 28.74
N GLN A 911 -16.16 -29.93 28.57
CA GLN A 911 -15.64 -28.56 28.52
C GLN A 911 -14.12 -28.31 28.34
N ARG A 912 -13.70 -27.72 27.22
CA ARG A 912 -13.47 -26.27 27.03
C ARG A 912 -13.08 -25.97 25.58
#